data_AF-A0A822L9Z8-F1
#
_entry.id   AF-A0A822L9Z8-F1
#
_cell.length_a   1.000
_cell.length_b   1.000
_cell.length_c   1.000
_cell.angle_alpha   90.00
_cell.angle_beta   90.00
_cell.angle_gamma   90.00
#
_symmetry.space_group_name_H-M   'P 1'
#
loop_
_entity.id
_entity.type
_entity.pdbx_description
1 polymer ?
#
loop_
_entity_poly.entity_id
_entity_poly.type
_entity_poly.pdbx_seq_one_letter_code
_entity_poly.pdbx_strand_id
1 'polypeptide(L)'
;MANYASNNVSVLLGTGTGSFGTATNFSVGNRPLSLTVGDFNSDGKSDLAVANLYSSNVSVLLNADPTATVTITDVSQPAISLSINDVTVTEGNSGTTNAVFTVSLSSAASTVVSVDYATANGTATAGTDYTAIPPTTLTFNPGETSKTITVPVNGDNQVELNETFFLNLSNLQANGSNVTLADNQGQGTINNDDSASIAITDVTITEGNSGTTNAVFTVTLSNAVDTAVTVNYATADGTATTTDNDYTAIAATPLIFNAGETSKTITVAVNGDTKVESNETFFVNLSNLQTNGRNVTLADNQGQGTILNDDTSVTLAVSPSSVTEDGTTNLVYTFTRSGVTTDALTVNYTVEGTATNGTDYTSIPTSVTFAAGSSTATVTVDPTADTIVESDETVVLTLASGTGYTIGTSTPVTGTITNDDFPQLSINDITVVEGKDNNAILTVTVDNPNSQPITVNYTTAPINATANVDYTSKTGTITIAPNTATATISIPILNDNLNEPDEVFTVTLSNPVNATINPDEAIGQVIITDTLQSAITRTLPNNVENLRLIGTNNINGTGNAGNNNITGNSGNNQINGRAGIDTLTGGLGADTFIFQFGQSTISASDRITDFAINSDKIDLLTQGGTATSAPSSFSRAANSTVTTLQNLINQVFTDANGATTGNQGLAVNSAALVQVTTGAIAGTYLVINDSAAGFQSSNDLLINITGFTGTLPALGNIPVSNFFV
;
A
#
# COMPACT_ATOMS: atom_id res chain seq x y z
N MET A 1 -24.71 145.95 -22.69
CA MET A 1 -25.00 147.21 -21.98
C MET A 1 -26.50 147.30 -21.71
N ALA A 2 -26.90 147.66 -20.50
CA ALA A 2 -28.30 147.91 -20.17
C ALA A 2 -28.67 149.33 -20.60
N ASN A 3 -29.66 149.45 -21.48
CA ASN A 3 -30.12 150.75 -21.97
C ASN A 3 -31.14 151.30 -20.97
N TYR A 4 -30.66 151.98 -19.93
CA TYR A 4 -31.49 152.56 -18.88
C TYR A 4 -32.55 153.49 -19.49
N ALA A 5 -33.83 153.24 -19.20
CA ALA A 5 -35.04 153.85 -19.82
C ALA A 5 -35.54 153.28 -21.16
N SER A 6 -34.92 152.23 -21.71
CA SER A 6 -35.42 151.45 -22.87
C SER A 6 -36.09 150.14 -22.42
N ASN A 7 -36.55 149.31 -23.37
CA ASN A 7 -37.03 147.95 -23.16
C ASN A 7 -36.07 146.84 -23.65
N ASN A 8 -34.83 147.21 -23.99
CA ASN A 8 -33.83 146.32 -24.57
C ASN A 8 -32.43 146.50 -23.95
N VAL A 9 -31.58 145.49 -24.16
CA VAL A 9 -30.13 145.55 -23.92
C VAL A 9 -29.41 145.47 -25.25
N SER A 10 -28.32 146.22 -25.38
CA SER A 10 -27.45 146.17 -26.56
C SER A 10 -26.21 145.35 -26.26
N VAL A 11 -25.95 144.33 -27.09
CA VAL A 11 -24.67 143.64 -27.13
C VAL A 11 -23.91 144.16 -28.33
N LEU A 12 -22.75 144.77 -28.07
CA LEU A 12 -21.82 145.16 -29.11
C LEU A 12 -20.64 144.21 -29.03
N LEU A 13 -20.44 143.43 -30.09
CA LEU A 13 -19.27 142.56 -30.19
C LEU A 13 -18.05 143.41 -30.55
N GLY A 14 -16.91 143.16 -29.91
CA GLY A 14 -15.66 143.80 -30.28
C GLY A 14 -15.27 143.39 -31.70
N THR A 15 -14.84 144.34 -32.54
CA THR A 15 -14.39 144.06 -33.92
C THR A 15 -12.99 143.45 -33.98
N GLY A 16 -12.38 143.15 -32.84
CA GLY A 16 -10.97 142.72 -32.73
C GLY A 16 -9.94 143.84 -32.91
N THR A 17 -10.37 145.09 -33.15
CA THR A 17 -9.49 146.26 -33.38
C THR A 17 -9.53 147.30 -32.24
N GLY A 18 -10.08 146.93 -31.08
CA GLY A 18 -10.31 147.84 -29.95
C GLY A 18 -11.52 148.77 -30.11
N SER A 19 -12.29 148.61 -31.18
CA SER A 19 -13.61 149.25 -31.38
C SER A 19 -14.74 148.23 -31.24
N PHE A 20 -15.95 148.73 -31.02
CA PHE A 20 -17.16 147.92 -30.98
C PHE A 20 -17.90 147.98 -32.33
N GLY A 21 -18.45 146.85 -32.76
CA GLY A 21 -19.30 146.76 -33.94
C GLY A 21 -20.69 147.34 -33.72
N THR A 22 -21.55 147.26 -34.74
CA THR A 22 -22.97 147.63 -34.64
C THR A 22 -23.67 146.87 -33.51
N ALA A 23 -24.47 147.56 -32.71
CA ALA A 23 -25.22 146.96 -31.60
C ALA A 23 -26.30 145.98 -32.09
N THR A 24 -26.30 144.77 -31.53
CA THR A 24 -27.44 143.85 -31.60
C THR A 24 -28.30 144.05 -30.36
N ASN A 25 -29.58 144.38 -30.55
CA ASN A 25 -30.51 144.65 -29.46
C ASN A 25 -31.38 143.43 -29.16
N PHE A 26 -31.41 143.04 -27.89
CA PHE A 26 -32.29 142.00 -27.38
C PHE A 26 -33.36 142.64 -26.50
N SER A 27 -34.63 142.34 -26.77
CA SER A 27 -35.75 142.77 -25.94
C SER A 27 -35.71 142.00 -24.62
N VAL A 28 -35.65 142.72 -23.50
CA VAL A 28 -35.48 142.11 -22.17
C VAL A 28 -36.46 142.64 -21.13
N GLY A 29 -37.37 143.54 -21.50
CA GLY A 29 -38.36 144.11 -20.58
C GLY A 29 -38.03 145.55 -20.16
N ASN A 30 -38.92 146.18 -19.40
CA ASN A 30 -38.93 147.62 -19.17
C ASN A 30 -37.80 148.07 -18.21
N ARG A 31 -37.05 149.12 -18.58
CA ARG A 31 -35.95 149.70 -17.79
C ARG A 31 -34.94 148.65 -17.27
N PRO A 32 -34.19 147.98 -18.15
CA PRO A 32 -33.11 147.08 -17.72
C PRO A 32 -32.09 147.88 -16.92
N LEU A 33 -31.81 147.45 -15.68
CA LEU A 33 -30.93 148.17 -14.76
C LEU A 33 -29.54 147.54 -14.69
N SER A 34 -29.50 146.22 -14.61
CA SER A 34 -28.26 145.45 -14.50
C SER A 34 -28.39 144.18 -15.33
N LEU A 35 -27.27 143.77 -15.92
CA LEU A 35 -27.15 142.52 -16.65
C LEU A 35 -25.97 141.73 -16.07
N THR A 36 -26.12 140.42 -16.09
CA THR A 36 -25.03 139.49 -15.81
C THR A 36 -25.01 138.42 -16.89
N VAL A 37 -23.81 137.90 -17.15
CA VAL A 37 -23.58 136.82 -18.10
C VAL A 37 -23.09 135.63 -17.29
N GLY A 38 -23.68 134.47 -17.52
CA GLY A 38 -23.37 133.25 -16.79
C GLY A 38 -24.09 132.08 -17.41
N ASP A 39 -23.57 130.88 -17.23
CA ASP A 39 -24.24 129.66 -17.65
C ASP A 39 -25.30 129.30 -16.61
N PHE A 40 -26.54 129.78 -16.81
CA PHE A 40 -27.61 129.66 -15.82
C PHE A 40 -28.34 128.31 -15.90
N ASN A 41 -28.14 127.55 -16.98
CA ASN A 41 -28.67 126.20 -17.16
C ASN A 41 -27.60 125.10 -17.12
N SER A 42 -26.33 125.45 -16.90
CA SER A 42 -25.16 124.55 -16.84
C SER A 42 -24.90 123.79 -18.15
N ASP A 43 -25.22 124.39 -19.31
CA ASP A 43 -25.00 123.78 -20.63
C ASP A 43 -23.60 124.07 -21.23
N GLY A 44 -22.75 124.79 -20.49
CA GLY A 44 -21.40 125.18 -20.88
C GLY A 44 -21.35 126.42 -21.78
N LYS A 45 -22.49 127.01 -22.16
CA LYS A 45 -22.59 128.26 -22.91
C LYS A 45 -23.04 129.39 -21.99
N SER A 46 -22.53 130.59 -22.22
CA SER A 46 -22.93 131.75 -21.42
C SER A 46 -24.30 132.27 -21.86
N ASP A 47 -25.21 132.39 -20.89
CA ASP A 47 -26.53 133.01 -21.02
C ASP A 47 -26.51 134.46 -20.56
N LEU A 48 -27.59 135.19 -20.85
CA LEU A 48 -27.76 136.59 -20.42
C LEU A 48 -28.97 136.73 -19.49
N ALA A 49 -28.74 137.15 -18.25
CA ALA A 49 -29.81 137.48 -17.29
C ALA A 49 -29.87 138.98 -17.01
N VAL A 50 -31.08 139.54 -17.03
CA VAL A 50 -31.32 140.99 -16.88
C VAL A 50 -32.37 141.27 -15.81
N ALA A 51 -31.99 142.11 -14.83
CA ALA A 51 -32.91 142.64 -13.83
C ALA A 51 -33.56 143.94 -14.34
N ASN A 52 -34.89 143.94 -14.41
CA ASN A 52 -35.70 145.03 -14.93
C ASN A 52 -36.26 145.89 -13.79
N LEU A 53 -35.94 147.19 -13.75
CA LEU A 53 -36.42 148.10 -12.71
C LEU A 53 -37.91 148.41 -12.93
N TYR A 54 -38.73 148.26 -11.88
CA TYR A 54 -40.21 148.29 -11.91
C TYR A 54 -40.91 147.08 -12.55
N SER A 55 -40.17 146.00 -12.82
CA SER A 55 -40.76 144.70 -13.09
C SER A 55 -40.56 143.76 -11.90
N SER A 56 -41.52 142.88 -11.64
CA SER A 56 -41.38 141.81 -10.62
C SER A 56 -40.70 140.55 -11.18
N ASN A 57 -39.99 140.64 -12.31
CA ASN A 57 -39.31 139.51 -12.94
C ASN A 57 -37.87 139.85 -13.41
N VAL A 58 -37.07 138.79 -13.57
CA VAL A 58 -35.77 138.78 -14.25
C VAL A 58 -35.97 138.10 -15.59
N SER A 59 -35.46 138.68 -16.68
CA SER A 59 -35.50 138.05 -18.00
C SER A 59 -34.18 137.34 -18.27
N VAL A 60 -34.24 136.05 -18.61
CA VAL A 60 -33.07 135.23 -18.97
C VAL A 60 -33.21 134.81 -20.42
N LEU A 61 -32.20 135.13 -21.23
CA LEU A 61 -32.06 134.64 -22.60
C LEU A 61 -31.05 133.51 -22.59
N LEU A 62 -31.54 132.28 -22.75
CA LEU A 62 -30.71 131.08 -22.80
C LEU A 62 -30.03 130.94 -24.16
N ASN A 63 -28.76 130.59 -24.16
CA ASN A 63 -27.94 130.34 -25.34
C ASN A 63 -27.98 128.85 -25.73
N ALA A 64 -29.19 128.33 -25.91
CA ALA A 64 -29.42 126.90 -26.13
C ALA A 64 -29.21 126.48 -27.61
N ASP A 65 -28.48 125.37 -27.82
CA ASP A 65 -28.57 124.53 -29.02
C ASP A 65 -29.72 123.51 -28.81
N PRO A 66 -30.68 123.33 -29.71
CA PRO A 66 -31.92 122.62 -29.40
C PRO A 66 -31.87 121.09 -29.52
N THR A 67 -30.73 120.41 -29.30
CA THR A 67 -30.66 118.93 -29.33
C THR A 67 -29.55 118.31 -28.47
N ALA A 68 -29.76 118.09 -27.18
CA ALA A 68 -28.87 117.26 -26.36
C ALA A 68 -29.65 116.30 -25.43
N THR A 69 -29.56 115.00 -25.75
CA THR A 69 -29.94 113.85 -24.92
C THR A 69 -28.70 113.33 -24.18
N VAL A 70 -28.83 113.07 -22.87
CA VAL A 70 -27.78 112.49 -22.01
C VAL A 70 -27.53 111.03 -22.40
N THR A 71 -26.27 110.67 -22.65
CA THR A 71 -25.82 109.28 -22.86
C THR A 71 -25.13 108.78 -21.60
N ILE A 72 -25.61 107.68 -21.01
CA ILE A 72 -24.84 106.90 -20.03
C ILE A 72 -23.84 106.05 -20.82
N THR A 73 -22.54 106.22 -20.55
CA THR A 73 -21.50 105.32 -21.06
C THR A 73 -21.60 103.96 -20.37
N ASP A 74 -21.87 102.95 -21.17
CA ASP A 74 -21.85 101.52 -20.88
C ASP A 74 -20.48 101.07 -20.33
N VAL A 75 -20.48 100.39 -19.18
CA VAL A 75 -19.30 99.71 -18.62
C VAL A 75 -19.15 98.34 -19.30
N SER A 76 -18.53 98.31 -20.48
CA SER A 76 -18.29 97.05 -21.20
C SER A 76 -17.61 96.01 -20.29
N GLN A 77 -18.26 94.85 -20.11
CA GLN A 77 -17.76 93.71 -19.34
C GLN A 77 -16.40 93.22 -19.89
N PRO A 78 -15.42 92.83 -19.03
CA PRO A 78 -14.17 92.24 -19.50
C PRO A 78 -14.41 90.99 -20.35
N ALA A 79 -13.47 90.72 -21.27
CA ALA A 79 -13.57 89.55 -22.15
C ALA A 79 -13.63 88.25 -21.34
N ILE A 80 -14.58 87.38 -21.71
CA ILE A 80 -14.79 86.07 -21.10
C ILE A 80 -14.33 85.00 -22.09
N SER A 81 -13.54 84.04 -21.64
CA SER A 81 -13.20 82.87 -22.45
C SER A 81 -14.03 81.67 -22.00
N LEU A 82 -14.60 80.95 -22.96
CA LEU A 82 -15.24 79.65 -22.78
C LEU A 82 -14.25 78.56 -23.19
N SER A 83 -14.03 77.57 -22.33
CA SER A 83 -13.15 76.43 -22.57
C SER A 83 -13.76 75.14 -22.05
N ILE A 84 -13.28 74.01 -22.53
CA ILE A 84 -13.61 72.65 -22.08
C ILE A 84 -12.32 71.94 -21.69
N ASN A 85 -12.35 71.07 -20.68
CA ASN A 85 -11.17 70.29 -20.28
C ASN A 85 -11.14 68.92 -20.96
N ASP A 86 -9.94 68.32 -21.01
CA ASP A 86 -9.78 66.91 -21.31
C ASP A 86 -10.10 66.04 -20.10
N VAL A 87 -10.52 64.80 -20.35
CA VAL A 87 -10.87 63.81 -19.32
C VAL A 87 -10.24 62.46 -19.64
N THR A 88 -9.95 61.70 -18.61
CA THR A 88 -9.53 60.30 -18.73
C THR A 88 -10.43 59.44 -17.84
N VAL A 89 -10.90 58.32 -18.37
CA VAL A 89 -11.77 57.39 -17.67
C VAL A 89 -11.36 55.95 -18.00
N THR A 90 -11.45 55.06 -17.03
CA THR A 90 -11.30 53.61 -17.26
C THR A 90 -12.67 53.02 -17.59
N GLU A 91 -12.77 52.23 -18.65
CA GLU A 91 -14.05 51.72 -19.13
C GLU A 91 -14.68 50.67 -18.18
N GLY A 92 -13.84 49.83 -17.57
CA GLY A 92 -14.25 48.75 -16.68
C GLY A 92 -14.84 47.56 -17.43
N ASN A 93 -14.93 46.41 -16.76
CA ASN A 93 -15.24 45.12 -17.39
C ASN A 93 -16.67 44.94 -17.96
N SER A 94 -17.61 45.84 -17.65
CA SER A 94 -19.01 45.76 -18.10
C SER A 94 -19.78 47.05 -17.81
N GLY A 95 -20.89 47.25 -18.52
CA GLY A 95 -21.82 48.34 -18.24
C GLY A 95 -21.31 49.66 -18.80
N THR A 96 -21.48 50.76 -18.05
CA THR A 96 -20.97 52.06 -18.48
C THR A 96 -20.33 52.83 -17.33
N THR A 97 -19.22 53.49 -17.61
CA THR A 97 -18.58 54.52 -16.76
C THR A 97 -18.81 55.91 -17.35
N ASN A 98 -18.46 56.97 -16.63
CA ASN A 98 -18.81 58.33 -17.01
C ASN A 98 -17.57 59.18 -17.25
N ALA A 99 -17.38 59.63 -18.49
CA ALA A 99 -16.46 60.72 -18.83
C ALA A 99 -17.16 62.06 -18.59
N VAL A 100 -16.73 62.82 -17.57
CA VAL A 100 -17.40 64.05 -17.13
C VAL A 100 -16.58 65.28 -17.51
N PHE A 101 -16.96 65.90 -18.63
CA PHE A 101 -16.36 67.14 -19.12
C PHE A 101 -16.93 68.35 -18.38
N THR A 102 -16.07 69.31 -18.04
CA THR A 102 -16.43 70.58 -17.43
C THR A 102 -16.19 71.71 -18.43
N VAL A 103 -17.27 72.34 -18.87
CA VAL A 103 -17.23 73.55 -19.69
C VAL A 103 -17.22 74.76 -18.76
N SER A 104 -16.23 75.64 -18.91
CA SER A 104 -15.96 76.75 -17.99
C SER A 104 -15.92 78.10 -18.70
N LEU A 105 -16.48 79.12 -18.05
CA LEU A 105 -16.27 80.53 -18.37
C LEU A 105 -15.20 81.09 -17.42
N SER A 106 -14.26 81.90 -17.94
CA SER A 106 -13.22 82.55 -17.10
C SER A 106 -13.79 83.53 -16.07
N SER A 107 -15.00 84.02 -16.29
CA SER A 107 -15.79 84.81 -15.34
C SER A 107 -17.27 84.77 -15.71
N ALA A 108 -18.15 85.10 -14.77
CA ALA A 108 -19.60 85.07 -15.01
C ALA A 108 -20.03 86.11 -16.07
N ALA A 109 -20.84 85.70 -17.04
CA ALA A 109 -21.47 86.58 -18.00
C ALA A 109 -22.69 87.31 -17.40
N SER A 110 -22.95 88.55 -17.85
CA SER A 110 -24.13 89.32 -17.42
C SER A 110 -25.40 88.98 -18.22
N THR A 111 -25.24 88.30 -19.35
CA THR A 111 -26.34 87.77 -20.19
C THR A 111 -26.21 86.26 -20.34
N VAL A 112 -27.27 85.61 -20.85
CA VAL A 112 -27.27 84.17 -21.13
C VAL A 112 -26.24 83.86 -22.22
N VAL A 113 -25.38 82.87 -21.98
CA VAL A 113 -24.42 82.34 -22.97
C VAL A 113 -24.81 80.92 -23.30
N SER A 114 -24.99 80.59 -24.58
CA SER A 114 -25.21 79.20 -25.01
C SER A 114 -24.18 78.75 -26.02
N VAL A 115 -23.85 77.47 -25.99
CA VAL A 115 -22.92 76.82 -26.92
C VAL A 115 -23.46 75.43 -27.25
N ASP A 116 -23.38 75.02 -28.51
CA ASP A 116 -23.77 73.67 -28.91
C ASP A 116 -22.61 72.71 -28.70
N TYR A 117 -22.92 71.47 -28.31
CA TYR A 117 -21.94 70.41 -28.12
C TYR A 117 -22.40 69.10 -28.76
N ALA A 118 -21.44 68.32 -29.25
CA ALA A 118 -21.65 66.98 -29.77
C ALA A 118 -20.37 66.15 -29.61
N THR A 119 -20.52 64.84 -29.43
CA THR A 119 -19.37 63.93 -29.46
C THR A 119 -18.93 63.65 -30.91
N ALA A 120 -17.64 63.40 -31.10
CA ALA A 120 -17.07 62.88 -32.34
C ALA A 120 -16.07 61.76 -32.03
N ASN A 121 -15.99 60.77 -32.91
CA ASN A 121 -15.03 59.67 -32.78
C ASN A 121 -13.59 60.19 -32.86
N GLY A 122 -12.70 59.56 -32.11
CA GLY A 122 -11.25 59.65 -32.28
C GLY A 122 -10.74 58.30 -32.77
N THR A 123 -9.96 57.60 -31.93
CA THR A 123 -9.71 56.17 -32.12
C THR A 123 -10.90 55.33 -31.62
N ALA A 124 -11.57 55.79 -30.55
CA ALA A 124 -12.81 55.20 -30.05
C ALA A 124 -13.98 55.50 -30.98
N THR A 125 -14.84 54.50 -31.15
CA THR A 125 -16.04 54.44 -31.98
C THR A 125 -17.32 54.49 -31.13
N ALA A 126 -18.18 55.46 -31.44
CA ALA A 126 -19.50 55.53 -30.82
C ALA A 126 -20.33 54.25 -31.05
N GLY A 127 -20.95 53.76 -29.98
CA GLY A 127 -21.74 52.53 -29.94
C GLY A 127 -20.97 51.33 -29.40
N THR A 128 -19.66 51.23 -29.68
CA THR A 128 -18.77 50.23 -29.09
C THR A 128 -18.21 50.77 -27.79
N ASP A 129 -17.47 51.89 -27.85
CA ASP A 129 -16.60 52.31 -26.73
C ASP A 129 -17.24 53.44 -25.91
N TYR A 130 -18.15 54.19 -26.51
CA TYR A 130 -18.91 55.23 -25.80
C TYR A 130 -20.28 55.50 -26.44
N THR A 131 -21.19 56.10 -25.69
CA THR A 131 -22.51 56.51 -26.20
C THR A 131 -22.45 57.91 -26.79
N ALA A 132 -22.74 58.05 -28.09
CA ALA A 132 -22.72 59.35 -28.76
C ALA A 132 -23.78 60.32 -28.22
N ILE A 133 -23.38 61.58 -28.06
CA ILE A 133 -24.29 62.68 -27.79
C ILE A 133 -24.53 63.46 -29.10
N PRO A 134 -25.78 63.52 -29.62
CA PRO A 134 -26.10 64.34 -30.79
C PRO A 134 -25.99 65.84 -30.48
N PRO A 135 -25.94 66.72 -31.49
CA PRO A 135 -25.89 68.17 -31.29
C PRO A 135 -26.94 68.67 -30.29
N THR A 136 -26.45 69.16 -29.15
CA THR A 136 -27.25 69.60 -28.00
C THR A 136 -26.78 70.96 -27.53
N THR A 137 -27.65 71.84 -27.04
CA THR A 137 -27.28 73.17 -26.55
C THR A 137 -27.02 73.17 -25.04
N LEU A 138 -25.85 73.66 -24.62
CA LEU A 138 -25.52 73.96 -23.22
C LEU A 138 -25.72 75.45 -22.96
N THR A 139 -26.50 75.80 -21.93
CA THR A 139 -26.87 77.19 -21.62
C THR A 139 -26.37 77.59 -20.23
N PHE A 140 -25.56 78.64 -20.15
CA PHE A 140 -25.17 79.32 -18.91
C PHE A 140 -26.12 80.48 -18.62
N ASN A 141 -26.82 80.41 -17.50
CA ASN A 141 -27.60 81.54 -16.99
C ASN A 141 -26.65 82.60 -16.40
N PRO A 142 -27.06 83.88 -16.33
CA PRO A 142 -26.24 84.93 -15.74
C PRO A 142 -25.75 84.55 -14.34
N GLY A 143 -24.45 84.71 -14.08
CA GLY A 143 -23.81 84.33 -12.82
C GLY A 143 -23.19 82.92 -12.79
N GLU A 144 -23.54 82.02 -13.72
CA GLU A 144 -22.92 80.68 -13.80
C GLU A 144 -21.55 80.74 -14.50
N THR A 145 -20.59 79.96 -13.99
CA THR A 145 -19.22 79.92 -14.55
C THR A 145 -18.78 78.53 -15.02
N SER A 146 -19.52 77.48 -14.68
CA SER A 146 -19.18 76.10 -15.11
C SER A 146 -20.43 75.24 -15.23
N LYS A 147 -20.43 74.33 -16.20
CA LYS A 147 -21.40 73.23 -16.30
C LYS A 147 -20.69 71.96 -16.74
N THR A 148 -21.28 70.82 -16.40
CA THR A 148 -20.75 69.51 -16.77
C THR A 148 -21.55 68.86 -17.88
N ILE A 149 -20.88 68.14 -18.76
CA ILE A 149 -21.47 67.23 -19.75
C ILE A 149 -20.92 65.84 -19.47
N THR A 150 -21.81 64.86 -19.32
CA THR A 150 -21.43 63.47 -19.07
C THR A 150 -21.61 62.65 -20.33
N VAL A 151 -20.55 62.00 -20.78
CA VAL A 151 -20.55 61.02 -21.86
C VAL A 151 -20.40 59.62 -21.25
N PRO A 152 -21.37 58.71 -21.40
CA PRO A 152 -21.21 57.32 -20.98
C PRO A 152 -20.16 56.61 -21.85
N VAL A 153 -19.18 55.98 -21.21
CA VAL A 153 -18.17 55.08 -21.81
C VAL A 153 -18.62 53.66 -21.55
N ASN A 154 -18.62 52.81 -22.56
CA ASN A 154 -19.09 51.43 -22.46
C ASN A 154 -17.94 50.54 -22.01
N GLY A 155 -18.17 49.70 -21.01
CA GLY A 155 -17.17 48.75 -20.54
C GLY A 155 -17.41 47.35 -21.10
N ASP A 156 -16.34 46.64 -21.45
CA ASP A 156 -16.36 45.23 -21.85
C ASP A 156 -15.12 44.45 -21.35
N ASN A 157 -14.84 43.26 -21.85
CA ASN A 157 -13.65 42.46 -21.45
C ASN A 157 -12.65 42.27 -22.59
N GLN A 158 -12.78 43.03 -23.68
CA GLN A 158 -11.91 42.94 -24.83
C GLN A 158 -10.58 43.59 -24.48
N VAL A 159 -9.48 42.91 -24.74
CA VAL A 159 -8.16 43.49 -24.52
C VAL A 159 -7.80 44.32 -25.75
N GLU A 160 -7.77 45.63 -25.58
CA GLU A 160 -7.39 46.58 -26.61
C GLU A 160 -6.38 47.63 -26.10
N LEU A 161 -6.13 48.67 -26.90
CA LEU A 161 -5.30 49.81 -26.49
C LEU A 161 -6.18 50.91 -25.94
N ASN A 162 -5.60 51.78 -25.12
CA ASN A 162 -6.29 53.01 -24.73
C ASN A 162 -6.72 53.82 -25.96
N GLU A 163 -7.93 54.35 -25.90
CA GLU A 163 -8.55 55.04 -27.01
C GLU A 163 -8.92 56.48 -26.69
N THR A 164 -9.34 57.24 -27.71
CA THR A 164 -9.75 58.63 -27.57
C THR A 164 -11.03 58.93 -28.35
N PHE A 165 -11.84 59.84 -27.80
CA PHE A 165 -12.95 60.50 -28.49
C PHE A 165 -12.94 62.00 -28.16
N PHE A 166 -13.78 62.78 -28.84
CA PHE A 166 -13.83 64.23 -28.67
C PHE A 166 -15.23 64.72 -28.29
N LEU A 167 -15.30 65.77 -27.48
CA LEU A 167 -16.51 66.56 -27.22
C LEU A 167 -16.30 67.97 -27.78
N ASN A 168 -16.93 68.25 -28.91
CA ASN A 168 -16.72 69.49 -29.66
C ASN A 168 -17.74 70.54 -29.27
N LEU A 169 -17.28 71.76 -29.02
CA LEU A 169 -18.09 72.94 -28.80
C LEU A 169 -18.21 73.75 -30.09
N SER A 170 -19.42 74.21 -30.40
CA SER A 170 -19.72 74.94 -31.62
C SER A 170 -20.83 75.97 -31.41
N ASN A 171 -21.04 76.84 -32.39
CA ASN A 171 -22.20 77.75 -32.42
C ASN A 171 -22.37 78.61 -31.14
N LEU A 172 -21.29 79.22 -30.64
CA LEU A 172 -21.33 80.08 -29.45
C LEU A 172 -22.27 81.29 -29.67
N GLN A 173 -23.24 81.46 -28.76
CA GLN A 173 -24.18 82.58 -28.73
C GLN A 173 -24.01 83.36 -27.41
N ALA A 174 -23.40 84.54 -27.48
CA ALA A 174 -23.03 85.32 -26.28
C ALA A 174 -24.04 86.42 -25.89
N ASN A 175 -25.11 86.63 -26.69
CA ASN A 175 -26.23 87.55 -26.41
C ASN A 175 -25.82 88.91 -25.79
N GLY A 176 -24.81 89.58 -26.36
CA GLY A 176 -24.31 90.88 -25.91
C GLY A 176 -23.16 90.85 -24.91
N SER A 177 -22.83 89.71 -24.29
CA SER A 177 -21.59 89.54 -23.51
C SER A 177 -20.39 89.32 -24.44
N ASN A 178 -19.20 89.79 -24.06
CA ASN A 178 -17.96 89.60 -24.84
C ASN A 178 -17.34 88.23 -24.54
N VAL A 179 -17.90 87.16 -25.10
CA VAL A 179 -17.42 85.77 -24.89
C VAL A 179 -16.71 85.25 -26.14
N THR A 180 -15.55 84.63 -25.95
CA THR A 180 -14.78 83.94 -27.00
C THR A 180 -14.63 82.46 -26.68
N LEU A 181 -14.55 81.62 -27.71
CA LEU A 181 -14.30 80.20 -27.55
C LEU A 181 -12.78 79.97 -27.57
N ALA A 182 -12.17 79.80 -26.41
CA ALA A 182 -10.72 79.69 -26.26
C ALA A 182 -10.23 78.24 -26.47
N ASP A 183 -11.01 77.29 -26.00
CA ASP A 183 -10.84 75.88 -26.29
C ASP A 183 -12.20 75.31 -26.69
N ASN A 184 -12.27 74.75 -27.89
CA ASN A 184 -13.50 74.24 -28.48
C ASN A 184 -13.56 72.71 -28.54
N GLN A 185 -12.59 71.98 -27.98
CA GLN A 185 -12.56 70.53 -28.08
C GLN A 185 -11.99 69.92 -26.80
N GLY A 186 -12.83 69.19 -26.06
CA GLY A 186 -12.37 68.34 -24.97
C GLY A 186 -12.06 66.96 -25.51
N GLN A 187 -10.86 66.43 -25.27
CA GLN A 187 -10.50 65.06 -25.55
C GLN A 187 -10.87 64.15 -24.37
N GLY A 188 -11.63 63.08 -24.65
CA GLY A 188 -11.84 61.99 -23.71
C GLY A 188 -10.90 60.83 -24.02
N THR A 189 -10.09 60.40 -23.07
CA THR A 189 -9.26 59.19 -23.16
C THR A 189 -9.91 58.05 -22.39
N ILE A 190 -10.11 56.92 -23.05
CA ILE A 190 -10.62 55.68 -22.47
C ILE A 190 -9.41 54.78 -22.18
N ASN A 191 -9.17 54.46 -20.92
CA ASN A 191 -8.13 53.53 -20.52
C ASN A 191 -8.69 52.11 -20.46
N ASN A 192 -8.09 51.21 -21.23
CA ASN A 192 -8.38 49.77 -21.17
C ASN A 192 -7.75 49.17 -19.92
N ASP A 193 -8.56 48.61 -19.03
CA ASP A 193 -8.12 47.87 -17.84
C ASP A 193 -8.13 46.34 -18.00
N ASP A 194 -8.48 45.85 -19.19
CA ASP A 194 -8.51 44.43 -19.51
C ASP A 194 -7.13 43.82 -19.79
N SER A 195 -7.05 42.51 -19.51
CA SER A 195 -5.88 41.69 -19.78
C SER A 195 -6.28 40.28 -20.17
N ALA A 196 -5.39 39.58 -20.87
CA ALA A 196 -5.58 38.17 -21.19
C ALA A 196 -4.36 37.34 -20.80
N SER A 197 -4.58 36.04 -20.60
CA SER A 197 -3.52 35.07 -20.44
C SER A 197 -3.74 33.87 -21.35
N ILE A 198 -2.65 33.34 -21.89
CA ILE A 198 -2.64 32.08 -22.63
C ILE A 198 -2.26 30.94 -21.69
N ALA A 199 -2.97 29.82 -21.80
CA ALA A 199 -2.66 28.56 -21.13
C ALA A 199 -2.84 27.38 -22.10
N ILE A 200 -2.14 26.28 -21.84
CA ILE A 200 -2.23 25.04 -22.62
C ILE A 200 -2.58 23.88 -21.69
N THR A 201 -3.44 22.96 -22.13
CA THR A 201 -3.87 21.80 -21.33
C THR A 201 -2.90 20.64 -21.41
N ASP A 202 -2.80 19.85 -20.34
CA ASP A 202 -2.18 18.51 -20.40
C ASP A 202 -3.09 17.49 -21.08
N VAL A 203 -2.49 16.45 -21.67
CA VAL A 203 -3.17 15.35 -22.37
C VAL A 203 -2.64 14.01 -21.90
N THR A 204 -3.51 13.00 -21.75
CA THR A 204 -3.11 11.60 -21.55
C THR A 204 -3.72 10.75 -22.65
N ILE A 205 -2.93 9.88 -23.27
CA ILE A 205 -3.34 9.06 -24.42
C ILE A 205 -2.67 7.69 -24.35
N THR A 206 -3.33 6.65 -24.84
CA THR A 206 -2.74 5.32 -25.05
C THR A 206 -2.16 5.27 -26.46
N GLU A 207 -0.92 4.79 -26.60
CA GLU A 207 -0.23 4.76 -27.90
C GLU A 207 -0.82 3.75 -28.88
N GLY A 208 -1.32 2.62 -28.37
CA GLY A 208 -1.86 1.54 -29.17
C GLY A 208 -0.75 0.72 -29.83
N ASN A 209 -1.09 -0.48 -30.28
CA ASN A 209 -0.05 -1.44 -30.71
C ASN A 209 0.59 -1.16 -32.09
N SER A 210 0.12 -0.13 -32.81
CA SER A 210 0.60 0.23 -34.16
C SER A 210 0.04 1.57 -34.63
N GLY A 211 0.72 2.21 -35.59
CA GLY A 211 0.19 3.39 -36.27
C GLY A 211 0.39 4.66 -35.44
N THR A 212 -0.57 5.58 -35.47
CA THR A 212 -0.50 6.81 -34.67
C THR A 212 -1.82 7.12 -33.98
N THR A 213 -1.75 7.63 -32.76
CA THR A 213 -2.85 8.25 -32.03
C THR A 213 -2.59 9.75 -31.86
N ASN A 214 -3.64 10.54 -31.69
CA ASN A 214 -3.54 12.00 -31.67
C ASN A 214 -3.67 12.53 -30.24
N ALA A 215 -2.60 13.10 -29.69
CA ALA A 215 -2.66 13.92 -28.49
C ALA A 215 -3.10 15.35 -28.88
N VAL A 216 -4.29 15.76 -28.44
CA VAL A 216 -4.90 17.05 -28.81
C VAL A 216 -4.87 18.01 -27.62
N PHE A 217 -3.94 18.96 -27.66
CA PHE A 217 -3.76 19.99 -26.65
C PHE A 217 -4.67 21.18 -26.99
N THR A 218 -5.40 21.71 -26.01
CA THR A 218 -6.18 22.95 -26.17
C THR A 218 -5.37 24.11 -25.62
N VAL A 219 -5.18 25.14 -26.44
CA VAL A 219 -4.58 26.40 -26.04
C VAL A 219 -5.70 27.42 -25.91
N THR A 220 -5.85 27.99 -24.72
CA THR A 220 -6.91 28.95 -24.40
C THR A 220 -6.33 30.34 -24.19
N LEU A 221 -7.08 31.36 -24.59
CA LEU A 221 -6.82 32.76 -24.32
C LEU A 221 -7.99 33.29 -23.48
N SER A 222 -7.70 33.78 -22.28
CA SER A 222 -8.73 34.01 -21.24
C SER A 222 -9.78 35.05 -21.60
N ASN A 223 -9.42 36.03 -22.42
CA ASN A 223 -10.30 37.10 -22.91
C ASN A 223 -10.02 37.36 -24.40
N ALA A 224 -11.01 37.85 -25.13
CA ALA A 224 -10.86 38.23 -26.52
C ALA A 224 -9.86 39.40 -26.66
N VAL A 225 -9.11 39.42 -27.75
CA VAL A 225 -8.19 40.52 -28.10
C VAL A 225 -8.67 41.12 -29.42
N ASP A 226 -8.64 42.44 -29.54
CA ASP A 226 -9.12 43.21 -30.71
C ASP A 226 -8.29 42.98 -31.99
N THR A 227 -7.08 42.46 -31.83
CA THR A 227 -6.14 42.14 -32.90
C THR A 227 -5.60 40.72 -32.78
N ALA A 228 -4.88 40.26 -33.81
CA ALA A 228 -4.29 38.94 -33.80
C ALA A 228 -3.18 38.82 -32.73
N VAL A 229 -3.19 37.72 -31.99
CA VAL A 229 -2.12 37.33 -31.05
C VAL A 229 -1.46 36.06 -31.55
N THR A 230 -0.13 36.08 -31.62
CA THR A 230 0.66 34.93 -32.10
C THR A 230 1.52 34.39 -30.98
N VAL A 231 1.50 33.07 -30.78
CA VAL A 231 2.41 32.35 -29.89
C VAL A 231 3.00 31.16 -30.65
N ASN A 232 4.29 30.93 -30.56
CA ASN A 232 4.91 29.76 -31.17
C ASN A 232 4.73 28.53 -30.27
N TYR A 233 4.56 27.36 -30.86
CA TYR A 233 4.60 26.09 -30.15
C TYR A 233 5.62 25.14 -30.77
N ALA A 234 6.26 24.32 -29.95
CA ALA A 234 7.14 23.23 -30.37
C ALA A 234 7.04 22.07 -29.38
N THR A 235 7.20 20.84 -29.84
CA THR A 235 7.35 19.71 -28.93
C THR A 235 8.75 19.65 -28.35
N ALA A 236 8.88 19.07 -27.16
CA ALA A 236 10.16 18.73 -26.54
C ALA A 236 10.07 17.36 -25.89
N ASP A 237 11.17 16.61 -25.96
CA ASP A 237 11.29 15.29 -25.34
C ASP A 237 11.17 15.40 -23.80
N GLY A 238 10.49 14.43 -23.21
CA GLY A 238 10.48 14.19 -21.77
C GLY A 238 11.14 12.85 -21.48
N THR A 239 10.38 11.90 -20.93
CA THR A 239 10.79 10.49 -20.93
C THR A 239 10.50 9.81 -22.26
N ALA A 240 9.41 10.22 -22.93
CA ALA A 240 9.16 9.88 -24.32
C ALA A 240 10.08 10.73 -25.20
N THR A 241 10.77 10.09 -26.14
CA THR A 241 11.76 10.68 -27.02
C THR A 241 11.50 10.39 -28.49
N THR A 242 11.81 11.37 -29.31
CA THR A 242 11.81 11.19 -30.78
C THR A 242 12.86 10.19 -31.29
N THR A 243 13.84 9.83 -30.45
CA THR A 243 14.86 8.82 -30.78
C THR A 243 14.32 7.40 -30.64
N ASP A 244 13.46 7.17 -29.65
CA ASP A 244 12.74 5.89 -29.46
C ASP A 244 11.48 5.82 -30.33
N ASN A 245 11.18 6.91 -31.05
CA ASN A 245 10.06 7.04 -31.98
C ASN A 245 8.69 7.05 -31.27
N ASP A 246 8.59 7.54 -30.03
CA ASP A 246 7.32 7.56 -29.27
C ASP A 246 6.31 8.58 -29.81
N TYR A 247 6.79 9.68 -30.40
CA TYR A 247 5.92 10.70 -31.01
C TYR A 247 6.62 11.44 -32.15
N THR A 248 5.83 12.09 -33.01
CA THR A 248 6.32 12.91 -34.12
C THR A 248 6.59 14.34 -33.66
N ALA A 249 7.86 14.76 -33.75
CA ALA A 249 8.27 16.10 -33.35
C ALA A 249 7.59 17.21 -34.19
N ILE A 250 7.15 18.27 -33.51
CA ILE A 250 6.73 19.51 -34.16
C ILE A 250 7.78 20.59 -33.90
N ALA A 251 8.41 21.06 -34.98
CA ALA A 251 9.31 22.20 -34.93
C ALA A 251 8.54 23.49 -34.60
N ALA A 252 9.23 24.52 -34.12
CA ALA A 252 8.64 25.80 -33.74
C ALA A 252 7.72 26.37 -34.83
N THR A 253 6.42 26.37 -34.54
CA THR A 253 5.34 26.72 -35.47
C THR A 253 4.47 27.83 -34.85
N PRO A 254 4.10 28.89 -35.58
CA PRO A 254 3.23 29.93 -35.06
C PRO A 254 1.78 29.43 -34.93
N LEU A 255 1.19 29.68 -33.77
CA LEU A 255 -0.25 29.55 -33.50
C LEU A 255 -0.85 30.95 -33.38
N ILE A 256 -1.83 31.24 -34.24
CA ILE A 256 -2.42 32.58 -34.37
C ILE A 256 -3.85 32.54 -33.87
N PHE A 257 -4.15 33.31 -32.82
CA PHE A 257 -5.50 33.70 -32.46
C PHE A 257 -5.85 34.95 -33.28
N ASN A 258 -6.79 34.84 -34.22
CA ASN A 258 -7.33 36.02 -34.90
C ASN A 258 -8.16 36.85 -33.91
N ALA A 259 -8.44 38.10 -34.25
CA ALA A 259 -9.25 39.00 -33.41
C ALA A 259 -10.54 38.30 -32.93
N GLY A 260 -10.77 38.36 -31.62
CA GLY A 260 -11.92 37.72 -30.97
C GLY A 260 -11.83 36.21 -30.70
N GLU A 261 -10.82 35.49 -31.22
CA GLU A 261 -10.66 34.05 -30.95
C GLU A 261 -10.07 33.79 -29.56
N THR A 262 -10.64 32.84 -28.81
CA THR A 262 -10.20 32.51 -27.44
C THR A 262 -9.74 31.06 -27.25
N SER A 263 -9.77 30.23 -28.30
CA SER A 263 -9.33 28.84 -28.24
C SER A 263 -8.75 28.35 -29.56
N LYS A 264 -7.70 27.54 -29.47
CA LYS A 264 -7.07 26.80 -30.57
C LYS A 264 -6.65 25.42 -30.09
N THR A 265 -6.36 24.52 -31.03
CA THR A 265 -5.83 23.19 -30.72
C THR A 265 -4.48 22.96 -31.39
N ILE A 266 -3.64 22.17 -30.74
CA ILE A 266 -2.38 21.62 -31.26
C ILE A 266 -2.52 20.10 -31.22
N THR A 267 -2.26 19.44 -32.34
CA THR A 267 -2.29 17.98 -32.44
C THR A 267 -0.88 17.45 -32.60
N VAL A 268 -0.46 16.56 -31.70
CA VAL A 268 0.80 15.81 -31.79
C VAL A 268 0.47 14.35 -32.06
N ALA A 269 1.11 13.74 -33.06
CA ALA A 269 0.96 12.31 -33.34
C ALA A 269 1.88 11.51 -32.41
N VAL A 270 1.29 10.64 -31.59
CA VAL A 270 1.96 9.62 -30.78
C VAL A 270 2.02 8.35 -31.60
N ASN A 271 3.19 7.73 -31.74
CA ASN A 271 3.36 6.53 -32.53
C ASN A 271 3.11 5.31 -31.64
N GLY A 272 2.28 4.39 -32.11
CA GLY A 272 2.04 3.12 -31.42
C GLY A 272 2.99 2.03 -31.88
N ASP A 273 3.47 1.19 -30.97
CA ASP A 273 4.31 0.04 -31.28
C ASP A 273 3.99 -1.19 -30.39
N THR A 274 4.90 -2.16 -30.25
CA THR A 274 4.66 -3.36 -29.42
C THR A 274 5.72 -3.55 -28.33
N LYS A 275 6.46 -2.48 -28.04
CA LYS A 275 7.57 -2.46 -27.11
C LYS A 275 7.01 -2.21 -25.71
N VAL A 276 7.21 -3.19 -24.83
CA VAL A 276 6.80 -3.01 -23.44
C VAL A 276 7.72 -2.05 -22.72
N GLU A 277 7.20 -0.87 -22.46
CA GLU A 277 7.87 0.18 -21.70
C GLU A 277 7.03 0.71 -20.53
N SER A 278 7.55 1.72 -19.82
CA SER A 278 6.77 2.40 -18.78
C SER A 278 5.88 3.46 -19.42
N ASN A 279 4.90 4.00 -18.69
CA ASN A 279 4.22 5.21 -19.17
C ASN A 279 5.23 6.36 -19.27
N GLU A 280 5.09 7.15 -20.33
CA GLU A 280 6.08 8.15 -20.69
C GLU A 280 5.46 9.54 -20.87
N THR A 281 6.30 10.57 -21.00
CA THR A 281 5.88 11.96 -21.12
C THR A 281 6.68 12.72 -22.18
N PHE A 282 6.01 13.62 -22.90
CA PHE A 282 6.62 14.66 -23.73
C PHE A 282 5.94 16.02 -23.44
N PHE A 283 6.49 17.11 -23.97
CA PHE A 283 5.97 18.46 -23.71
C PHE A 283 5.65 19.21 -25.00
N VAL A 284 4.68 20.13 -24.93
CA VAL A 284 4.40 21.16 -25.92
C VAL A 284 4.66 22.53 -25.28
N ASN A 285 5.72 23.20 -25.72
CA ASN A 285 6.17 24.46 -25.14
C ASN A 285 5.67 25.65 -25.96
N LEU A 286 5.04 26.61 -25.29
CA LEU A 286 4.65 27.90 -25.83
C LEU A 286 5.78 28.92 -25.67
N SER A 287 6.08 29.66 -26.74
CA SER A 287 7.18 30.61 -26.78
C SER A 287 6.91 31.79 -27.71
N ASN A 288 7.78 32.81 -27.69
CA ASN A 288 7.75 33.93 -28.62
C ASN A 288 6.38 34.64 -28.73
N LEU A 289 5.71 34.89 -27.60
CA LEU A 289 4.43 35.58 -27.56
C LEU A 289 4.52 36.98 -28.19
N GLN A 290 3.68 37.25 -29.20
CA GLN A 290 3.54 38.53 -29.90
C GLN A 290 2.13 39.07 -29.70
N THR A 291 2.01 40.21 -29.02
CA THR A 291 0.70 40.75 -28.56
C THR A 291 0.34 42.08 -29.21
N ASN A 292 1.16 42.61 -30.12
CA ASN A 292 0.95 43.92 -30.75
C ASN A 292 0.67 45.05 -29.74
N GLY A 293 1.31 44.99 -28.57
CA GLY A 293 1.17 45.99 -27.49
C GLY A 293 0.00 45.75 -26.53
N ARG A 294 -0.83 44.72 -26.72
CA ARG A 294 -1.91 44.36 -25.79
C ARG A 294 -1.37 43.64 -24.56
N ASN A 295 -2.08 43.79 -23.44
CA ASN A 295 -1.74 43.19 -22.17
C ASN A 295 -2.09 41.70 -22.15
N VAL A 296 -1.25 40.87 -22.79
CA VAL A 296 -1.40 39.42 -22.82
C VAL A 296 -0.17 38.74 -22.23
N THR A 297 -0.38 37.74 -21.38
CA THR A 297 0.69 36.99 -20.70
C THR A 297 0.60 35.49 -20.98
N LEU A 298 1.64 34.72 -20.65
CA LEU A 298 1.57 33.25 -20.61
C LEU A 298 1.34 32.84 -19.14
N ALA A 299 0.13 32.38 -18.82
CA ALA A 299 -0.17 31.84 -17.48
C ALA A 299 0.36 30.42 -17.33
N ASP A 300 0.26 29.63 -18.40
CA ASP A 300 0.87 28.32 -18.52
C ASP A 300 1.47 28.19 -19.91
N ASN A 301 2.79 27.93 -19.96
CA ASN A 301 3.54 27.86 -21.20
C ASN A 301 3.99 26.45 -21.56
N GLN A 302 3.56 25.40 -20.84
CA GLN A 302 3.97 24.03 -21.12
C GLN A 302 2.82 23.06 -20.90
N GLY A 303 2.37 22.41 -21.98
CA GLY A 303 1.43 21.30 -21.89
C GLY A 303 2.18 19.97 -21.85
N GLN A 304 1.89 19.11 -20.89
CA GLN A 304 2.44 17.77 -20.78
C GLN A 304 1.55 16.76 -21.52
N GLY A 305 2.14 15.98 -22.43
CA GLY A 305 1.52 14.79 -23.01
C GLY A 305 2.02 13.54 -22.29
N THR A 306 1.13 12.75 -21.72
CA THR A 306 1.44 11.44 -21.10
C THR A 306 1.00 10.32 -22.04
N ILE A 307 1.94 9.45 -22.41
CA ILE A 307 1.73 8.26 -23.23
C ILE A 307 1.59 7.05 -22.30
N LEU A 308 0.48 6.34 -22.40
CA LEU A 308 0.20 5.13 -21.64
C LEU A 308 0.58 3.90 -22.47
N ASN A 309 1.43 3.06 -21.91
CA ASN A 309 1.79 1.77 -22.51
C ASN A 309 0.62 0.79 -22.35
N ASP A 310 0.11 0.26 -23.46
CA ASP A 310 -0.89 -0.80 -23.50
C ASP A 310 -0.36 -2.18 -23.95
N ASP A 311 0.95 -2.31 -24.09
CA ASP A 311 1.56 -3.56 -24.52
C ASP A 311 1.59 -4.65 -23.46
N THR A 312 1.40 -5.88 -23.96
CA THR A 312 1.34 -7.09 -23.14
C THR A 312 2.64 -7.88 -23.29
N SER A 313 3.31 -8.20 -22.19
CA SER A 313 4.44 -9.14 -22.14
C SER A 313 4.15 -10.29 -21.19
N VAL A 314 4.74 -11.45 -21.45
CA VAL A 314 4.65 -12.64 -20.60
C VAL A 314 6.03 -13.11 -20.17
N THR A 315 6.21 -13.32 -18.87
CA THR A 315 7.39 -13.92 -18.26
C THR A 315 7.08 -15.30 -17.70
N LEU A 316 8.11 -16.11 -17.48
CA LEU A 316 8.03 -17.46 -16.96
C LEU A 316 9.05 -17.66 -15.83
N ALA A 317 8.63 -18.32 -14.76
CA ALA A 317 9.50 -18.75 -13.67
C ALA A 317 9.03 -20.10 -13.12
N VAL A 318 9.91 -20.83 -12.44
CA VAL A 318 9.57 -22.08 -11.74
C VAL A 318 9.94 -21.96 -10.26
N SER A 319 9.07 -22.44 -9.39
CA SER A 319 9.35 -22.55 -7.97
C SER A 319 8.58 -23.73 -7.35
N PRO A 320 9.22 -24.58 -6.53
CA PRO A 320 10.67 -24.63 -6.28
C PRO A 320 11.47 -24.97 -7.55
N SER A 321 12.79 -24.74 -7.54
CA SER A 321 13.67 -25.07 -8.69
C SER A 321 14.01 -26.55 -8.78
N SER A 322 13.83 -27.31 -7.70
CA SER A 322 14.04 -28.75 -7.66
C SER A 322 13.06 -29.41 -6.69
N VAL A 323 12.66 -30.65 -7.00
CA VAL A 323 11.82 -31.52 -6.16
C VAL A 323 12.33 -32.95 -6.26
N THR A 324 12.08 -33.78 -5.25
CA THR A 324 12.32 -35.23 -5.35
C THR A 324 11.19 -35.92 -6.11
N GLU A 325 11.49 -37.04 -6.76
CA GLU A 325 10.52 -37.86 -7.50
C GLU A 325 9.42 -38.45 -6.61
N ASP A 326 9.76 -38.91 -5.41
CA ASP A 326 8.81 -39.45 -4.42
C ASP A 326 8.27 -38.38 -3.45
N GLY A 327 8.65 -37.13 -3.67
CA GLY A 327 8.27 -36.00 -2.84
C GLY A 327 6.79 -35.62 -2.99
N THR A 328 6.23 -34.95 -1.98
CA THR A 328 4.86 -34.40 -2.05
C THR A 328 4.80 -33.02 -2.72
N THR A 329 5.92 -32.50 -3.21
CA THR A 329 6.06 -31.16 -3.79
C THR A 329 6.30 -31.21 -5.28
N ASN A 330 5.66 -30.31 -6.02
CA ASN A 330 5.67 -30.30 -7.48
C ASN A 330 6.47 -29.10 -7.99
N LEU A 331 7.02 -29.20 -9.20
CA LEU A 331 7.56 -28.04 -9.91
C LEU A 331 6.38 -27.21 -10.44
N VAL A 332 6.25 -25.95 -9.98
CA VAL A 332 5.18 -25.06 -10.44
C VAL A 332 5.76 -23.98 -11.34
N TYR A 333 5.50 -24.11 -12.64
CA TYR A 333 5.81 -23.10 -13.63
C TYR A 333 4.74 -22.02 -13.63
N THR A 334 5.12 -20.80 -13.26
CA THR A 334 4.22 -19.65 -13.20
C THR A 334 4.51 -18.71 -14.35
N PHE A 335 3.52 -18.53 -15.20
CA PHE A 335 3.50 -17.55 -16.27
C PHE A 335 2.90 -16.26 -15.72
N THR A 336 3.59 -15.15 -15.89
CA THR A 336 3.13 -13.84 -15.41
C THR A 336 2.99 -12.88 -16.58
N ARG A 337 1.87 -12.18 -16.66
CA ARG A 337 1.53 -11.27 -17.76
C ARG A 337 1.49 -9.82 -17.26
N SER A 338 2.11 -8.90 -18.00
CA SER A 338 1.97 -7.44 -17.84
C SER A 338 0.87 -6.87 -18.76
N GLY A 339 0.43 -5.64 -18.50
CA GLY A 339 -0.67 -5.00 -19.24
C GLY A 339 -2.05 -5.50 -18.80
N VAL A 340 -3.11 -5.15 -19.55
CA VAL A 340 -4.48 -5.59 -19.27
C VAL A 340 -5.06 -6.26 -20.51
N THR A 341 -5.49 -7.51 -20.40
CA THR A 341 -6.26 -8.18 -21.46
C THR A 341 -7.73 -8.27 -21.05
N THR A 342 -8.62 -7.75 -21.89
CA THR A 342 -10.08 -7.89 -21.72
C THR A 342 -10.57 -9.28 -22.07
N ASP A 343 -9.87 -9.96 -22.97
CA ASP A 343 -10.10 -11.33 -23.39
C ASP A 343 -9.06 -12.30 -22.79
N ALA A 344 -9.35 -13.59 -22.87
CA ALA A 344 -8.41 -14.64 -22.49
C ALA A 344 -7.20 -14.63 -23.44
N LEU A 345 -6.00 -14.87 -22.89
CA LEU A 345 -4.75 -14.92 -23.64
C LEU A 345 -4.15 -16.32 -23.59
N THR A 346 -3.93 -16.94 -24.74
CA THR A 346 -3.22 -18.22 -24.84
C THR A 346 -1.74 -17.98 -25.11
N VAL A 347 -0.89 -18.50 -24.23
CA VAL A 347 0.56 -18.44 -24.31
C VAL A 347 1.11 -19.82 -24.61
N ASN A 348 1.98 -19.91 -25.61
CA ASN A 348 2.59 -21.16 -26.04
C ASN A 348 3.97 -21.30 -25.40
N TYR A 349 4.39 -22.54 -25.16
CA TYR A 349 5.74 -22.85 -24.71
C TYR A 349 6.20 -24.18 -25.31
N THR A 350 7.51 -24.36 -25.41
CA THR A 350 8.10 -25.66 -25.71
C THR A 350 8.52 -26.35 -24.41
N VAL A 351 8.54 -27.68 -24.44
CA VAL A 351 8.97 -28.53 -23.33
C VAL A 351 10.18 -29.32 -23.82
N GLU A 352 11.31 -29.14 -23.15
CA GLU A 352 12.58 -29.81 -23.35
C GLU A 352 13.11 -30.32 -22.00
N GLY A 353 14.33 -30.82 -21.95
CA GLY A 353 14.96 -31.37 -20.75
C GLY A 353 15.39 -32.83 -20.94
N THR A 354 15.81 -33.46 -19.84
CA THR A 354 16.16 -34.89 -19.83
C THR A 354 15.00 -35.76 -19.37
N ALA A 355 14.08 -35.20 -18.56
CA ALA A 355 12.86 -35.87 -18.14
C ALA A 355 11.84 -35.94 -19.29
N THR A 356 11.17 -37.07 -19.41
CA THR A 356 10.21 -37.42 -20.45
C THR A 356 8.78 -37.19 -19.98
N ASN A 357 8.08 -36.28 -20.68
CA ASN A 357 6.66 -35.98 -20.45
C ASN A 357 5.77 -37.25 -20.54
N GLY A 358 5.10 -37.58 -19.44
CA GLY A 358 4.21 -38.74 -19.32
C GLY A 358 4.87 -40.03 -18.85
N THR A 359 6.20 -40.03 -18.68
CA THR A 359 6.94 -41.11 -18.01
C THR A 359 7.41 -40.62 -16.63
N ASP A 360 8.31 -39.64 -16.62
CA ASP A 360 9.02 -39.18 -15.41
C ASP A 360 8.21 -38.11 -14.64
N TYR A 361 7.18 -37.55 -15.30
CA TYR A 361 6.18 -36.68 -14.69
C TYR A 361 4.85 -36.75 -15.44
N THR A 362 3.76 -36.38 -14.76
CA THR A 362 2.42 -36.37 -15.35
C THR A 362 2.32 -35.49 -16.59
N SER A 363 1.47 -35.88 -17.54
CA SER A 363 1.50 -35.24 -18.84
C SER A 363 0.97 -33.79 -18.81
N ILE A 364 1.81 -32.84 -19.21
CA ILE A 364 1.49 -31.40 -19.23
C ILE A 364 1.10 -30.92 -20.65
N PRO A 365 0.28 -29.85 -20.78
CA PRO A 365 -0.08 -29.28 -22.07
C PRO A 365 1.12 -28.61 -22.78
N THR A 366 0.89 -28.09 -23.99
CA THR A 366 1.88 -27.31 -24.77
C THR A 366 1.61 -25.80 -24.77
N SER A 367 0.55 -25.38 -24.08
CA SER A 367 0.16 -23.99 -23.92
C SER A 367 -0.53 -23.79 -22.58
N VAL A 368 -0.61 -22.52 -22.15
CA VAL A 368 -1.34 -22.10 -20.96
C VAL A 368 -2.26 -20.94 -21.33
N THR A 369 -3.43 -20.88 -20.70
CA THR A 369 -4.40 -19.81 -20.93
C THR A 369 -4.54 -18.94 -19.69
N PHE A 370 -4.29 -17.64 -19.85
CA PHE A 370 -4.70 -16.64 -18.88
C PHE A 370 -6.21 -16.40 -19.05
N ALA A 371 -6.98 -16.61 -18.00
CA ALA A 371 -8.37 -16.17 -17.97
C ALA A 371 -8.44 -14.64 -18.15
N ALA A 372 -9.56 -14.14 -18.68
CA ALA A 372 -9.78 -12.69 -18.85
C ALA A 372 -9.52 -11.94 -17.53
N GLY A 373 -8.71 -10.87 -17.59
CA GLY A 373 -8.29 -10.10 -16.42
C GLY A 373 -7.27 -10.78 -15.49
N SER A 374 -6.92 -12.06 -15.69
CA SER A 374 -5.87 -12.72 -14.89
C SER A 374 -4.48 -12.24 -15.31
N SER A 375 -3.62 -12.01 -14.32
CA SER A 375 -2.20 -11.67 -14.52
C SER A 375 -1.28 -12.88 -14.39
N THR A 376 -1.80 -14.04 -13.97
CA THR A 376 -1.01 -15.26 -13.79
C THR A 376 -1.74 -16.49 -14.33
N ALA A 377 -0.97 -17.45 -14.82
CA ALA A 377 -1.42 -18.81 -15.11
C ALA A 377 -0.29 -19.80 -14.78
N THR A 378 -0.62 -21.03 -14.44
CA THR A 378 0.37 -22.01 -13.96
C THR A 378 0.30 -23.32 -14.73
N VAL A 379 1.46 -23.96 -14.86
CA VAL A 379 1.61 -25.35 -15.30
C VAL A 379 2.32 -26.09 -14.17
N THR A 380 1.65 -27.12 -13.65
CA THR A 380 2.23 -27.96 -12.60
C THR A 380 2.85 -29.19 -13.24
N VAL A 381 4.10 -29.45 -12.91
CA VAL A 381 4.84 -30.66 -13.26
C VAL A 381 4.92 -31.51 -11.99
N ASP A 382 4.21 -32.62 -12.01
CA ASP A 382 4.07 -33.58 -10.90
C ASP A 382 4.94 -34.81 -11.22
N PRO A 383 6.09 -35.00 -10.55
CA PRO A 383 6.98 -36.15 -10.79
C PRO A 383 6.25 -37.49 -10.61
N THR A 384 6.69 -38.50 -11.36
CA THR A 384 6.20 -39.87 -11.20
C THR A 384 7.14 -40.61 -10.25
N ALA A 385 6.64 -40.94 -9.06
CA ALA A 385 7.35 -41.76 -8.09
C ALA A 385 7.64 -43.18 -8.61
N ASP A 386 8.87 -43.66 -8.44
CA ASP A 386 9.20 -45.07 -8.65
C ASP A 386 10.28 -45.63 -7.70
N THR A 387 11.11 -46.58 -8.12
CA THR A 387 12.16 -47.20 -7.27
C THR A 387 13.46 -47.42 -8.05
N ILE A 388 13.55 -46.90 -9.27
CA ILE A 388 14.65 -47.10 -10.20
C ILE A 388 15.68 -46.02 -9.96
N VAL A 389 16.86 -46.43 -9.50
CA VAL A 389 17.99 -45.50 -9.40
C VAL A 389 18.38 -44.96 -10.77
N GLU A 390 18.16 -43.67 -10.95
CA GLU A 390 18.54 -42.88 -12.12
C GLU A 390 19.31 -41.62 -11.73
N SER A 391 19.62 -40.79 -12.74
CA SER A 391 20.28 -39.51 -12.52
C SER A 391 19.25 -38.40 -12.42
N ASP A 392 19.51 -37.37 -11.62
CA ASP A 392 18.69 -36.16 -11.61
C ASP A 392 18.34 -35.67 -13.02
N GLU A 393 17.05 -35.46 -13.25
CA GLU A 393 16.51 -35.09 -14.53
C GLU A 393 16.02 -33.64 -14.55
N THR A 394 15.88 -33.07 -15.75
CA THR A 394 15.44 -31.69 -15.94
C THR A 394 14.17 -31.63 -16.77
N VAL A 395 13.27 -30.74 -16.38
CA VAL A 395 12.16 -30.26 -17.20
C VAL A 395 12.47 -28.81 -17.56
N VAL A 396 12.41 -28.46 -18.82
CA VAL A 396 12.79 -27.14 -19.32
C VAL A 396 11.65 -26.55 -20.14
N LEU A 397 11.05 -25.47 -19.66
CA LEU A 397 10.01 -24.75 -20.40
C LEU A 397 10.58 -23.46 -21.00
N THR A 398 10.36 -23.27 -22.29
CA THR A 398 10.76 -22.04 -23.00
C THR A 398 9.53 -21.38 -23.59
N LEU A 399 9.33 -20.09 -23.32
CA LEU A 399 8.24 -19.32 -23.92
C LEU A 399 8.40 -19.29 -25.45
N ALA A 400 7.32 -19.61 -26.16
CA ALA A 400 7.28 -19.54 -27.61
C ALA A 400 6.59 -18.24 -28.05
N SER A 401 6.89 -17.78 -29.27
CA SER A 401 6.21 -16.62 -29.84
C SER A 401 4.72 -16.91 -30.09
N GLY A 402 3.89 -15.89 -29.93
CA GLY A 402 2.45 -15.97 -30.12
C GLY A 402 1.84 -14.63 -30.49
N THR A 403 0.52 -14.61 -30.62
CA THR A 403 -0.25 -13.40 -30.91
C THR A 403 -0.72 -12.75 -29.61
N GLY A 404 -0.61 -11.42 -29.49
CA GLY A 404 -1.16 -10.67 -28.35
C GLY A 404 -0.25 -10.60 -27.13
N TYR A 405 1.02 -11.01 -27.25
CA TYR A 405 2.04 -10.79 -26.23
C TYR A 405 3.44 -10.80 -26.82
N THR A 406 4.37 -10.12 -26.13
CA THR A 406 5.81 -10.27 -26.33
C THR A 406 6.42 -11.19 -25.27
N ILE A 407 7.58 -11.78 -25.58
CA ILE A 407 8.30 -12.68 -24.65
C ILE A 407 9.15 -11.84 -23.70
N GLY A 408 8.80 -11.82 -22.42
CA GLY A 408 9.57 -11.17 -21.35
C GLY A 408 10.68 -12.05 -20.79
N THR A 409 10.52 -13.38 -20.81
CA THR A 409 11.57 -14.34 -20.42
C THR A 409 12.06 -15.09 -21.65
N SER A 410 13.15 -14.63 -22.26
CA SER A 410 13.71 -15.22 -23.48
C SER A 410 14.62 -16.43 -23.23
N THR A 411 15.02 -16.67 -21.99
CA THR A 411 15.86 -17.81 -21.61
C THR A 411 15.00 -18.99 -21.16
N PRO A 412 15.41 -20.24 -21.44
CA PRO A 412 14.73 -21.42 -20.92
C PRO A 412 14.66 -21.40 -19.39
N VAL A 413 13.54 -21.86 -18.83
CA VAL A 413 13.32 -21.99 -17.39
C VAL A 413 13.40 -23.46 -17.03
N THR A 414 14.34 -23.81 -16.15
CA THR A 414 14.66 -25.20 -15.79
C THR A 414 14.20 -25.51 -14.38
N GLY A 415 13.44 -26.58 -14.24
CA GLY A 415 13.19 -27.27 -12.97
C GLY A 415 13.85 -28.65 -12.98
N THR A 416 14.33 -29.10 -11.83
CA THR A 416 15.01 -30.40 -11.66
C THR A 416 14.14 -31.38 -10.88
N ILE A 417 14.03 -32.60 -11.36
CA ILE A 417 13.50 -33.74 -10.61
C ILE A 417 14.74 -34.49 -10.10
N THR A 418 14.94 -34.54 -8.79
CA THR A 418 16.09 -35.21 -8.18
C THR A 418 15.71 -36.62 -7.79
N ASN A 419 16.58 -37.57 -8.12
CA ASN A 419 16.39 -38.97 -7.77
C ASN A 419 16.61 -39.16 -6.26
N ASP A 420 15.62 -39.64 -5.52
CA ASP A 420 15.76 -39.99 -4.09
C ASP A 420 15.90 -41.50 -3.84
N ASP A 421 15.91 -42.30 -4.90
CA ASP A 421 16.14 -43.74 -4.84
C ASP A 421 17.58 -44.18 -4.50
N PHE A 422 18.55 -43.28 -4.34
CA PHE A 422 19.93 -43.71 -4.10
C PHE A 422 20.09 -44.31 -2.69
N PRO A 423 20.59 -45.56 -2.55
CA PRO A 423 20.59 -46.29 -1.29
C PRO A 423 21.25 -45.53 -0.13
N GLN A 424 20.58 -45.47 1.02
CA GLN A 424 21.05 -44.83 2.25
C GLN A 424 21.16 -45.85 3.39
N LEU A 425 22.29 -45.81 4.10
CA LEU A 425 22.60 -46.72 5.21
C LEU A 425 22.31 -46.10 6.58
N SER A 426 21.80 -46.94 7.48
CA SER A 426 21.62 -46.66 8.90
C SER A 426 22.03 -47.87 9.77
N ILE A 427 22.26 -47.66 11.06
CA ILE A 427 22.61 -48.70 12.04
C ILE A 427 21.81 -48.52 13.33
N ASN A 428 21.35 -49.61 13.94
CA ASN A 428 20.52 -49.54 15.14
C ASN A 428 21.33 -49.53 16.46
N ASP A 429 20.72 -48.95 17.50
CA ASP A 429 21.18 -49.07 18.89
C ASP A 429 20.73 -50.40 19.51
N ILE A 430 21.50 -50.92 20.47
CA ILE A 430 21.18 -52.14 21.23
C ILE A 430 21.64 -52.05 22.69
N THR A 431 21.01 -52.85 23.55
CA THR A 431 21.46 -53.15 24.91
C THR A 431 21.77 -54.64 25.01
N VAL A 432 22.89 -55.00 25.64
CA VAL A 432 23.33 -56.37 25.89
C VAL A 432 23.62 -56.56 27.37
N VAL A 433 23.47 -57.80 27.84
CA VAL A 433 23.78 -58.18 29.22
C VAL A 433 25.08 -58.97 29.22
N GLU A 434 26.07 -58.44 29.90
CA GLU A 434 27.37 -59.09 30.10
C GLU A 434 27.18 -60.48 30.75
N GLY A 435 27.94 -61.47 30.28
CA GLY A 435 27.89 -62.85 30.78
C GLY A 435 26.70 -63.68 30.30
N LYS A 436 25.64 -63.03 29.84
CA LYS A 436 24.52 -63.66 29.11
C LYS A 436 24.75 -63.59 27.60
N ASP A 437 25.10 -62.42 27.09
CA ASP A 437 25.33 -62.15 25.69
C ASP A 437 26.83 -62.15 25.39
N ASN A 438 27.30 -63.08 24.58
CA ASN A 438 28.72 -63.15 24.20
C ASN A 438 29.10 -62.08 23.15
N ASN A 439 28.11 -61.54 22.43
CA ASN A 439 28.32 -60.61 21.32
C ASN A 439 27.19 -59.59 21.27
N ALA A 440 27.55 -58.33 21.01
CA ALA A 440 26.66 -57.29 20.51
C ALA A 440 26.47 -57.46 18.99
N ILE A 441 25.22 -57.63 18.55
CA ILE A 441 24.87 -57.81 17.13
C ILE A 441 24.06 -56.61 16.67
N LEU A 442 24.71 -55.69 15.97
CA LEU A 442 24.07 -54.53 15.35
C LEU A 442 23.63 -54.88 13.93
N THR A 443 22.51 -54.34 13.50
CA THR A 443 21.95 -54.46 12.15
C THR A 443 22.16 -53.15 11.42
N VAL A 444 22.87 -53.24 10.29
CA VAL A 444 22.96 -52.16 9.31
C VAL A 444 21.85 -52.35 8.29
N THR A 445 21.05 -51.32 8.08
CA THR A 445 19.89 -51.32 7.18
C THR A 445 20.16 -50.41 6.00
N VAL A 446 19.60 -50.77 4.84
CA VAL A 446 19.50 -49.90 3.67
C VAL A 446 18.02 -49.72 3.29
N ASP A 447 17.61 -48.48 3.03
CA ASP A 447 16.24 -48.10 2.70
C ASP A 447 15.82 -48.53 1.28
N ASN A 448 16.69 -48.30 0.27
CA ASN A 448 16.51 -48.78 -1.09
C ASN A 448 17.60 -49.81 -1.47
N PRO A 449 17.30 -51.12 -1.46
CA PRO A 449 18.30 -52.15 -1.76
C PRO A 449 18.90 -52.03 -3.16
N ASN A 450 20.22 -51.82 -3.23
CA ASN A 450 20.93 -51.74 -4.51
C ASN A 450 21.04 -53.12 -5.20
N SER A 451 20.92 -53.14 -6.53
CA SER A 451 21.16 -54.35 -7.36
C SER A 451 22.62 -54.79 -7.40
N GLN A 452 23.55 -53.90 -7.02
CA GLN A 452 24.95 -54.19 -6.77
C GLN A 452 25.21 -54.35 -5.26
N PRO A 453 26.26 -55.09 -4.85
CA PRO A 453 26.59 -55.18 -3.44
C PRO A 453 26.97 -53.80 -2.89
N ILE A 454 26.50 -53.49 -1.68
CA ILE A 454 26.91 -52.32 -0.92
C ILE A 454 28.00 -52.75 0.05
N THR A 455 29.10 -52.01 0.12
CA THR A 455 30.14 -52.22 1.13
C THR A 455 30.30 -50.99 1.98
N VAL A 456 30.45 -51.18 3.29
CA VAL A 456 30.66 -50.09 4.25
C VAL A 456 31.63 -50.54 5.34
N ASN A 457 32.52 -49.64 5.73
CA ASN A 457 33.45 -49.88 6.83
C ASN A 457 32.77 -49.54 8.16
N TYR A 458 33.19 -50.20 9.23
CA TYR A 458 32.76 -49.89 10.59
C TYR A 458 33.97 -49.83 11.54
N THR A 459 33.85 -49.03 12.59
CA THR A 459 34.85 -48.91 13.66
C THR A 459 34.16 -48.74 15.00
N THR A 460 34.61 -49.47 16.02
CA THR A 460 34.15 -49.29 17.40
C THR A 460 34.90 -48.16 18.10
N ALA A 461 34.23 -47.35 18.92
CA ALA A 461 34.87 -46.35 19.77
C ALA A 461 34.27 -46.34 21.19
N PRO A 462 35.10 -46.18 22.25
CA PRO A 462 34.61 -46.17 23.63
C PRO A 462 33.88 -44.86 23.95
N ILE A 463 32.81 -44.93 24.75
CA ILE A 463 32.24 -43.77 25.47
C ILE A 463 32.65 -43.86 26.94
N ASN A 464 32.09 -44.84 27.65
CA ASN A 464 32.47 -45.20 29.03
C ASN A 464 32.75 -46.70 29.20
N ALA A 465 32.41 -47.54 28.21
CA ALA A 465 32.98 -48.89 28.12
C ALA A 465 34.43 -48.81 27.62
N THR A 466 35.34 -49.44 28.34
CA THR A 466 36.77 -49.56 28.04
C THR A 466 37.05 -50.65 26.99
N ALA A 467 37.65 -50.24 25.88
CA ALA A 467 38.06 -51.14 24.81
C ALA A 467 39.01 -52.26 25.28
N ASN A 468 38.67 -53.50 24.94
CA ASN A 468 39.33 -54.77 25.30
C ASN A 468 39.32 -55.11 26.79
N VAL A 469 38.50 -54.42 27.58
CA VAL A 469 38.10 -54.84 28.92
C VAL A 469 36.66 -55.32 28.85
N ASP A 470 35.76 -54.47 28.33
CA ASP A 470 34.30 -54.73 28.35
C ASP A 470 33.79 -55.22 26.98
N TYR A 471 34.47 -54.82 25.91
CA TYR A 471 34.20 -55.30 24.55
C TYR A 471 35.49 -55.42 23.73
N THR A 472 35.52 -56.28 22.71
CA THR A 472 36.68 -56.36 21.81
C THR A 472 36.64 -55.22 20.79
N SER A 473 37.63 -54.33 20.82
CA SER A 473 37.73 -53.25 19.83
C SER A 473 37.89 -53.82 18.41
N LYS A 474 37.09 -53.32 17.48
CA LYS A 474 37.01 -53.89 16.13
C LYS A 474 36.84 -52.82 15.06
N THR A 475 37.54 -53.01 13.96
CA THR A 475 37.32 -52.32 12.68
C THR A 475 37.13 -53.36 11.60
N GLY A 476 36.31 -53.09 10.61
CA GLY A 476 36.14 -54.01 9.49
C GLY A 476 35.30 -53.43 8.37
N THR A 477 34.98 -54.28 7.39
CA THR A 477 34.08 -53.97 6.29
C THR A 477 32.97 -55.01 6.31
N ILE A 478 31.73 -54.58 6.13
CA ILE A 478 30.60 -55.47 5.86
C ILE A 478 30.13 -55.30 4.41
N THR A 479 29.47 -56.34 3.90
CA THR A 479 28.80 -56.31 2.59
C THR A 479 27.33 -56.59 2.79
N ILE A 480 26.47 -55.69 2.33
CA ILE A 480 25.04 -55.97 2.12
C ILE A 480 24.92 -56.56 0.72
N ALA A 481 24.32 -57.75 0.62
CA ALA A 481 24.21 -58.45 -0.65
C ALA A 481 23.27 -57.70 -1.61
N PRO A 482 23.44 -57.87 -2.93
CA PRO A 482 22.51 -57.35 -3.93
C PRO A 482 21.04 -57.60 -3.60
N ASN A 483 20.20 -56.58 -3.72
CA ASN A 483 18.76 -56.62 -3.49
C ASN A 483 18.37 -57.12 -2.08
N THR A 484 19.24 -56.92 -1.09
CA THR A 484 18.93 -57.20 0.32
C THR A 484 18.99 -55.92 1.14
N ALA A 485 18.14 -55.85 2.17
CA ALA A 485 17.97 -54.63 2.95
C ALA A 485 18.88 -54.54 4.19
N THR A 486 19.57 -55.62 4.59
CA THR A 486 20.31 -55.63 5.86
C THR A 486 21.58 -56.48 5.83
N ALA A 487 22.53 -56.13 6.70
CA ALA A 487 23.64 -56.97 7.13
C ALA A 487 23.93 -56.72 8.63
N THR A 488 24.68 -57.62 9.28
CA THR A 488 24.97 -57.49 10.71
C THR A 488 26.45 -57.29 11.02
N ILE A 489 26.73 -56.51 12.06
CA ILE A 489 28.05 -56.34 12.67
C ILE A 489 28.03 -57.04 14.02
N SER A 490 28.99 -57.93 14.26
CA SER A 490 29.13 -58.64 15.53
C SER A 490 30.40 -58.20 16.26
N ILE A 491 30.21 -57.64 17.46
CA ILE A 491 31.26 -57.19 18.37
C ILE A 491 31.25 -58.08 19.62
N PRO A 492 32.32 -58.84 19.91
CA PRO A 492 32.40 -59.65 21.13
C PRO A 492 32.32 -58.78 22.40
N ILE A 493 31.49 -59.18 23.34
CA ILE A 493 31.41 -58.63 24.71
C ILE A 493 32.29 -59.50 25.59
N LEU A 494 33.11 -58.84 26.41
CA LEU A 494 34.06 -59.50 27.29
C LEU A 494 33.45 -59.52 28.68
N ASN A 495 33.16 -60.72 29.20
CA ASN A 495 32.56 -60.87 30.51
C ASN A 495 33.60 -60.93 31.62
N ASP A 496 33.40 -60.16 32.69
CA ASP A 496 34.09 -60.35 33.95
C ASP A 496 33.15 -60.72 35.13
N ASN A 497 33.56 -60.46 36.39
CA ASN A 497 32.72 -60.73 37.58
C ASN A 497 32.66 -59.50 38.51
N LEU A 498 33.04 -58.34 38.01
CA LEU A 498 32.82 -57.07 38.67
C LEU A 498 31.34 -56.72 38.52
N ASN A 499 30.91 -55.70 39.26
CA ASN A 499 29.56 -55.17 39.09
C ASN A 499 29.70 -53.70 38.76
N GLU A 500 29.50 -53.37 37.51
CA GLU A 500 29.76 -52.05 36.96
C GLU A 500 28.42 -51.32 36.65
N PRO A 501 28.42 -49.98 36.61
CA PRO A 501 27.29 -49.25 36.05
C PRO A 501 27.18 -49.51 34.54
N ASP A 502 26.01 -49.28 33.94
CA ASP A 502 25.84 -49.40 32.49
C ASP A 502 26.93 -48.66 31.70
N GLU A 503 27.57 -49.38 30.79
CA GLU A 503 28.67 -48.90 29.98
C GLU A 503 28.27 -48.83 28.51
N VAL A 504 28.89 -47.92 27.77
CA VAL A 504 28.50 -47.63 26.39
C VAL A 504 29.74 -47.55 25.49
N PHE A 505 29.64 -48.14 24.32
CA PHE A 505 30.52 -47.89 23.18
C PHE A 505 29.70 -47.66 21.91
N THR A 506 30.34 -47.12 20.87
CA THR A 506 29.69 -46.87 19.58
C THR A 506 30.29 -47.71 18.47
N VAL A 507 29.50 -47.93 17.41
CA VAL A 507 29.92 -48.46 16.13
C VAL A 507 29.60 -47.43 15.06
N THR A 508 30.64 -46.87 14.43
CA THR A 508 30.48 -45.82 13.40
C THR A 508 30.70 -46.40 12.01
N LEU A 509 29.76 -46.15 11.10
CA LEU A 509 29.85 -46.49 9.68
C LEU A 509 30.69 -45.46 8.91
N SER A 510 31.44 -45.91 7.90
CA SER A 510 32.27 -45.02 7.07
C SER A 510 32.56 -45.62 5.69
N ASN A 511 32.97 -44.77 4.74
CA ASN A 511 33.39 -45.15 3.39
C ASN A 511 32.43 -46.12 2.67
N PRO A 512 31.14 -45.76 2.52
CA PRO A 512 30.20 -46.60 1.79
C PRO A 512 30.54 -46.63 0.28
N VAL A 513 30.23 -47.74 -0.37
CA VAL A 513 30.29 -47.92 -1.83
C VAL A 513 28.92 -48.38 -2.29
N ASN A 514 28.40 -47.78 -3.36
CA ASN A 514 27.05 -48.00 -3.89
C ASN A 514 25.90 -47.61 -2.95
N ALA A 515 26.20 -46.80 -1.94
CA ALA A 515 25.25 -46.22 -1.00
C ALA A 515 25.83 -44.93 -0.39
N THR A 516 24.98 -44.14 0.26
CA THR A 516 25.36 -43.05 1.16
C THR A 516 25.11 -43.45 2.62
N ILE A 517 25.65 -42.69 3.57
CA ILE A 517 25.33 -42.85 4.99
C ILE A 517 24.51 -41.64 5.41
N ASN A 518 23.38 -41.87 6.09
CA ASN A 518 22.67 -40.79 6.76
C ASN A 518 23.56 -40.23 7.89
N PRO A 519 23.97 -38.95 7.86
CA PRO A 519 24.87 -38.38 8.86
C PRO A 519 24.35 -38.52 10.29
N ASP A 520 23.03 -38.45 10.47
CA ASP A 520 22.37 -38.52 11.77
C ASP A 520 22.22 -39.96 12.30
N GLU A 521 22.38 -40.96 11.44
CA GLU A 521 22.21 -42.39 11.77
C GLU A 521 23.46 -43.23 11.45
N ALA A 522 24.61 -42.58 11.32
CA ALA A 522 25.89 -43.23 11.03
C ALA A 522 26.47 -44.02 12.23
N ILE A 523 25.89 -43.87 13.43
CA ILE A 523 26.45 -44.33 14.70
C ILE A 523 25.42 -45.17 15.45
N GLY A 524 25.75 -46.44 15.68
CA GLY A 524 24.97 -47.32 16.55
C GLY A 524 25.60 -47.38 17.94
N GLN A 525 24.82 -47.14 18.98
CA GLN A 525 25.22 -47.25 20.39
C GLN A 525 24.96 -48.67 20.92
N VAL A 526 25.91 -49.18 21.68
CA VAL A 526 25.78 -50.45 22.40
C VAL A 526 25.91 -50.16 23.89
N ILE A 527 24.85 -50.44 24.64
CA ILE A 527 24.84 -50.37 26.10
C ILE A 527 25.11 -51.77 26.65
N ILE A 528 26.14 -51.92 27.47
CA ILE A 528 26.50 -53.13 28.20
C ILE A 528 25.98 -52.98 29.63
N THR A 529 25.18 -53.95 30.07
CA THR A 529 24.60 -54.01 31.42
C THR A 529 25.13 -55.23 32.16
N ASP A 530 25.28 -55.13 33.47
CA ASP A 530 25.87 -56.18 34.32
C ASP A 530 24.81 -57.00 35.07
N THR A 531 25.20 -58.14 35.63
CA THR A 531 24.41 -58.96 36.57
C THR A 531 25.00 -58.93 37.97
N LEU A 532 24.32 -58.25 38.90
CA LEU A 532 24.71 -58.22 40.30
C LEU A 532 24.58 -59.60 40.94
N GLN A 533 25.69 -60.22 41.32
CA GLN A 533 25.69 -61.47 42.09
C GLN A 533 25.75 -61.20 43.60
N SER A 534 24.87 -61.82 44.39
CA SER A 534 24.82 -61.60 45.85
C SER A 534 24.73 -62.89 46.66
N ALA A 535 25.62 -63.06 47.64
CA ALA A 535 25.59 -64.15 48.62
C ALA A 535 24.84 -63.79 49.93
N ILE A 536 24.25 -62.59 49.99
CA ILE A 536 23.44 -62.07 51.10
C ILE A 536 22.12 -61.50 50.57
N THR A 537 21.14 -61.29 51.45
CA THR A 537 19.90 -60.57 51.10
C THR A 537 20.23 -59.21 50.51
N ARG A 538 19.60 -58.88 49.37
CA ARG A 538 19.94 -57.69 48.59
C ARG A 538 18.71 -57.01 48.02
N THR A 539 18.75 -55.69 48.04
CA THR A 539 17.89 -54.83 47.23
C THR A 539 18.74 -54.23 46.11
N LEU A 540 18.24 -54.29 44.88
CA LEU A 540 18.90 -53.68 43.72
C LEU A 540 19.04 -52.16 43.93
N PRO A 541 20.24 -51.59 43.70
CA PRO A 541 20.40 -50.15 43.52
C PRO A 541 19.58 -49.64 42.32
N ASN A 542 19.48 -48.32 42.16
CA ASN A 542 18.95 -47.75 40.92
C ASN A 542 19.88 -48.11 39.74
N ASN A 543 19.30 -48.38 38.56
CA ASN A 543 20.01 -48.70 37.30
C ASN A 543 20.82 -50.00 37.35
N VAL A 544 20.34 -51.00 38.09
CA VAL A 544 20.85 -52.35 38.04
C VAL A 544 19.63 -53.24 37.93
N GLU A 545 19.46 -53.89 36.79
CA GLU A 545 18.22 -54.59 36.48
C GLU A 545 18.35 -56.12 36.62
N ASN A 546 19.56 -56.66 36.70
CA ASN A 546 19.78 -58.10 36.84
C ASN A 546 20.37 -58.45 38.24
N LEU A 547 19.67 -59.28 39.01
CA LEU A 547 20.14 -59.81 40.31
C LEU A 547 20.20 -61.34 40.27
N ARG A 548 21.35 -61.92 40.65
CA ARG A 548 21.49 -63.35 40.89
C ARG A 548 21.91 -63.63 42.33
N LEU A 549 21.04 -64.27 43.10
CA LEU A 549 21.36 -64.79 44.42
C LEU A 549 22.22 -66.05 44.27
N ILE A 550 23.29 -66.16 45.05
CA ILE A 550 24.22 -67.29 45.00
C ILE A 550 24.32 -68.01 46.36
N GLY A 551 24.78 -69.26 46.34
CA GLY A 551 24.90 -70.11 47.52
C GLY A 551 23.63 -70.91 47.86
N THR A 552 23.54 -71.38 49.10
CA THR A 552 22.48 -72.28 49.58
C THR A 552 21.72 -71.73 50.79
N ASN A 553 22.03 -70.51 51.22
CA ASN A 553 21.36 -69.87 52.36
C ASN A 553 20.03 -69.26 51.90
N ASN A 554 19.08 -69.15 52.84
CA ASN A 554 17.81 -68.45 52.63
C ASN A 554 18.06 -66.92 52.59
N ILE A 555 18.40 -66.42 51.40
CA ILE A 555 18.64 -65.00 51.14
C ILE A 555 17.56 -64.46 50.22
N ASN A 556 17.24 -63.17 50.37
CA ASN A 556 16.11 -62.57 49.66
C ASN A 556 16.57 -61.58 48.60
N GLY A 557 15.79 -61.46 47.53
CA GLY A 557 16.01 -60.52 46.43
C GLY A 557 14.90 -59.48 46.37
N THR A 558 15.26 -58.22 46.25
CA THR A 558 14.29 -57.13 46.06
C THR A 558 14.73 -56.25 44.91
N GLY A 559 13.82 -55.95 44.00
CA GLY A 559 14.04 -55.08 42.85
C GLY A 559 14.10 -53.59 43.18
N ASN A 560 14.22 -52.78 42.13
CA ASN A 560 14.14 -51.33 42.14
C ASN A 560 12.79 -50.88 41.51
N ALA A 561 12.73 -49.82 40.70
CA ALA A 561 11.48 -49.39 40.05
C ALA A 561 11.48 -49.64 38.53
N GLY A 562 12.54 -50.28 38.01
CA GLY A 562 12.68 -50.69 36.63
C GLY A 562 12.32 -52.15 36.43
N ASN A 563 12.41 -52.63 35.19
CA ASN A 563 12.07 -54.00 34.82
C ASN A 563 13.19 -54.95 35.26
N ASN A 564 13.03 -55.63 36.39
CA ASN A 564 14.08 -56.41 37.00
C ASN A 564 14.02 -57.89 36.62
N ASN A 565 15.19 -58.50 36.44
CA ASN A 565 15.38 -59.93 36.30
C ASN A 565 16.06 -60.46 37.57
N ILE A 566 15.30 -61.09 38.45
CA ILE A 566 15.78 -61.58 39.75
C ILE A 566 15.77 -63.10 39.75
N THR A 567 16.95 -63.70 39.87
CA THR A 567 17.13 -65.15 40.01
C THR A 567 17.57 -65.51 41.42
N GLY A 568 16.78 -66.33 42.09
CA GLY A 568 17.05 -66.92 43.39
C GLY A 568 18.11 -68.03 43.34
N ASN A 569 18.45 -68.54 44.53
CA ASN A 569 19.43 -69.58 44.72
C ASN A 569 18.76 -70.94 45.03
N SER A 570 19.38 -71.77 45.88
CA SER A 570 18.81 -73.07 46.27
C SER A 570 18.17 -73.11 47.67
N GLY A 571 18.16 -71.97 48.37
CA GLY A 571 17.48 -71.80 49.65
C GLY A 571 16.08 -71.22 49.44
N ASN A 572 15.30 -71.14 50.51
CA ASN A 572 13.96 -70.56 50.46
C ASN A 572 14.08 -69.03 50.38
N ASN A 573 13.83 -68.46 49.20
CA ASN A 573 14.01 -67.04 48.91
C ASN A 573 12.68 -66.30 49.00
N GLN A 574 12.72 -65.07 49.52
CA GLN A 574 11.66 -64.09 49.27
C GLN A 574 12.10 -63.19 48.11
N ILE A 575 11.29 -63.13 47.07
CA ILE A 575 11.58 -62.39 45.84
C ILE A 575 10.47 -61.36 45.61
N ASN A 576 10.85 -60.09 45.53
CA ASN A 576 9.94 -58.98 45.29
C ASN A 576 10.51 -58.11 44.15
N GLY A 577 9.87 -58.11 42.98
CA GLY A 577 10.28 -57.28 41.85
C GLY A 577 10.07 -55.77 42.07
N ARG A 578 9.09 -55.42 42.91
CA ARG A 578 8.54 -54.07 43.11
C ARG A 578 7.80 -53.57 41.86
N ALA A 579 8.20 -52.43 41.31
CA ALA A 579 7.49 -51.77 40.23
C ALA A 579 8.28 -51.99 38.95
N GLY A 580 7.59 -52.18 37.83
CA GLY A 580 8.22 -52.55 36.57
C GLY A 580 7.51 -53.75 35.98
N ILE A 581 8.05 -54.26 34.88
CA ILE A 581 7.72 -55.58 34.32
C ILE A 581 8.84 -56.51 34.71
N ASP A 582 8.62 -57.26 35.79
CA ASP A 582 9.67 -58.06 36.40
C ASP A 582 9.65 -59.51 35.91
N THR A 583 10.83 -60.12 35.81
CA THR A 583 11.01 -61.56 35.63
C THR A 583 11.65 -62.14 36.88
N LEU A 584 10.92 -63.00 37.58
CA LEU A 584 11.28 -63.56 38.87
C LEU A 584 11.46 -65.07 38.75
N THR A 585 12.61 -65.57 39.19
CA THR A 585 12.96 -66.99 39.22
C THR A 585 13.31 -67.37 40.66
N GLY A 586 12.61 -68.33 41.26
CA GLY A 586 12.84 -68.77 42.64
C GLY A 586 14.11 -69.59 42.79
N GLY A 587 14.36 -70.49 41.84
CA GLY A 587 15.43 -71.47 41.89
C GLY A 587 14.95 -72.78 42.51
N LEU A 588 15.77 -73.36 43.38
CA LEU A 588 15.37 -74.52 44.18
C LEU A 588 14.98 -74.03 45.57
N GLY A 589 13.99 -74.68 46.19
CA GLY A 589 13.56 -74.30 47.54
C GLY A 589 12.05 -74.24 47.62
N ALA A 590 11.56 -73.72 48.75
CA ALA A 590 10.19 -73.27 48.89
C ALA A 590 10.21 -71.74 48.93
N ASP A 591 10.01 -71.13 47.77
CA ASP A 591 10.19 -69.71 47.55
C ASP A 591 8.89 -68.93 47.76
N THR A 592 9.01 -67.64 48.07
CA THR A 592 7.87 -66.73 48.24
C THR A 592 8.03 -65.54 47.31
N PHE A 593 7.14 -65.42 46.34
CA PHE A 593 7.06 -64.29 45.42
C PHE A 593 6.09 -63.24 45.99
N ILE A 594 6.56 -62.02 46.19
CA ILE A 594 5.79 -60.96 46.84
C ILE A 594 5.29 -60.00 45.76
N PHE A 595 3.97 -59.80 45.70
CA PHE A 595 3.35 -58.85 44.78
C PHE A 595 2.51 -57.82 45.54
N GLN A 596 2.48 -56.59 45.01
CA GLN A 596 1.73 -55.50 45.59
C GLN A 596 0.69 -55.01 44.58
N PHE A 597 -0.58 -54.91 45.03
CA PHE A 597 -1.66 -54.39 44.21
C PHE A 597 -1.29 -53.01 43.60
N GLY A 598 -1.55 -52.86 42.30
CA GLY A 598 -1.19 -51.70 41.51
C GLY A 598 0.21 -51.71 40.88
N GLN A 599 1.07 -52.70 41.14
CA GLN A 599 2.35 -52.87 40.43
C GLN A 599 2.25 -53.87 39.28
N SER A 600 1.78 -55.09 39.54
CA SER A 600 1.64 -56.15 38.52
C SER A 600 0.32 -56.04 37.71
N THR A 601 0.17 -54.97 36.93
CA THR A 601 -1.07 -54.63 36.21
C THR A 601 -1.15 -55.28 34.81
N ILE A 602 -2.24 -55.08 34.06
CA ILE A 602 -2.30 -55.55 32.65
C ILE A 602 -1.16 -54.95 31.81
N SER A 603 -0.88 -53.67 32.01
CA SER A 603 0.15 -52.94 31.26
C SER A 603 1.56 -53.24 31.74
N ALA A 604 1.71 -53.74 32.96
CA ALA A 604 3.00 -54.05 33.57
C ALA A 604 2.92 -55.40 34.32
N SER A 605 2.60 -56.47 33.59
CA SER A 605 2.40 -57.80 34.19
C SER A 605 3.75 -58.47 34.46
N ASP A 606 3.99 -58.81 35.72
CA ASP A 606 5.21 -59.52 36.11
C ASP A 606 5.12 -61.00 35.76
N ARG A 607 6.29 -61.62 35.75
CA ARG A 607 6.44 -63.01 35.33
C ARG A 607 7.22 -63.83 36.33
N ILE A 608 6.66 -64.98 36.70
CA ILE A 608 7.37 -66.04 37.42
C ILE A 608 7.77 -67.13 36.42
N THR A 609 9.01 -67.61 36.51
CA THR A 609 9.56 -68.55 35.52
C THR A 609 9.57 -70.01 35.96
N ASP A 610 9.45 -70.31 37.24
CA ASP A 610 9.71 -71.66 37.79
C ASP A 610 8.85 -72.04 39.00
N PHE A 611 7.64 -71.48 39.11
CA PHE A 611 6.74 -71.68 40.26
C PHE A 611 6.43 -73.18 40.51
N ALA A 612 6.86 -73.69 41.67
CA ALA A 612 6.66 -75.05 42.13
C ALA A 612 5.39 -75.19 42.97
N ILE A 613 4.34 -75.83 42.41
CA ILE A 613 3.05 -75.96 43.10
C ILE A 613 3.20 -76.76 44.40
N ASN A 614 2.62 -76.25 45.49
CA ASN A 614 2.70 -76.78 46.86
C ASN A 614 4.05 -76.58 47.57
N SER A 615 5.10 -76.12 46.88
CA SER A 615 6.35 -75.69 47.49
C SER A 615 6.34 -74.17 47.62
N ASP A 616 6.27 -73.49 46.48
CA ASP A 616 6.35 -72.04 46.40
C ASP A 616 5.02 -71.38 46.78
N LYS A 617 5.12 -70.12 47.16
CA LYS A 617 4.00 -69.30 47.58
C LYS A 617 4.05 -67.90 46.97
N ILE A 618 2.90 -67.27 46.99
CA ILE A 618 2.65 -65.89 46.61
C ILE A 618 2.19 -65.17 47.88
N ASP A 619 2.88 -64.10 48.22
CA ASP A 619 2.50 -63.20 49.30
C ASP A 619 2.03 -61.87 48.70
N LEU A 620 1.04 -61.25 49.34
CA LEU A 620 0.31 -60.10 48.79
C LEU A 620 0.43 -58.88 49.71
N LEU A 621 0.69 -57.73 49.10
CA LEU A 621 0.67 -56.42 49.75
C LEU A 621 -0.47 -55.56 49.19
N THR A 622 -1.09 -54.75 50.07
CA THR A 622 -2.03 -53.69 49.67
C THR A 622 -1.36 -52.67 48.77
N GLN A 623 -2.11 -51.82 48.07
CA GLN A 623 -1.55 -50.72 47.28
C GLN A 623 -0.65 -49.78 48.10
N GLY A 624 -0.85 -49.68 49.43
CA GLY A 624 0.00 -48.93 50.34
C GLY A 624 1.27 -49.67 50.81
N GLY A 625 1.54 -50.88 50.30
CA GLY A 625 2.71 -51.70 50.64
C GLY A 625 2.60 -52.43 51.98
N THR A 626 1.41 -52.52 52.58
CA THR A 626 1.21 -53.27 53.84
C THR A 626 0.77 -54.70 53.55
N ALA A 627 1.17 -55.66 54.38
CA ALA A 627 0.71 -57.05 54.25
C ALA A 627 -0.83 -57.15 54.23
N THR A 628 -1.37 -58.01 53.37
CA THR A 628 -2.81 -58.34 53.29
C THR A 628 -3.03 -59.86 53.38
N SER A 629 -4.26 -60.26 53.65
CA SER A 629 -4.63 -61.68 53.67
C SER A 629 -4.66 -62.27 52.26
N ALA A 630 -4.39 -63.57 52.14
CA ALA A 630 -4.60 -64.33 50.91
C ALA A 630 -6.05 -64.23 50.39
N PRO A 631 -6.27 -64.49 49.08
CA PRO A 631 -7.61 -64.48 48.50
C PRO A 631 -8.56 -65.42 49.25
N SER A 632 -9.80 -64.98 49.48
CA SER A 632 -10.83 -65.76 50.17
C SER A 632 -11.27 -67.01 49.40
N SER A 633 -11.02 -67.03 48.09
CA SER A 633 -11.28 -68.15 47.19
C SER A 633 -10.30 -68.13 46.02
N PHE A 634 -9.97 -69.31 45.51
CA PHE A 634 -9.10 -69.47 44.36
C PHE A 634 -9.63 -70.59 43.47
N SER A 635 -9.69 -70.36 42.15
CA SER A 635 -10.21 -71.36 41.21
C SER A 635 -9.37 -71.45 39.93
N ARG A 636 -9.39 -72.61 39.28
CA ARG A 636 -8.90 -72.76 37.91
C ARG A 636 -10.04 -72.56 36.93
N ALA A 637 -9.90 -71.60 36.01
CA ALA A 637 -10.84 -71.39 34.93
C ALA A 637 -10.56 -72.31 33.72
N ALA A 638 -11.52 -72.36 32.79
CA ALA A 638 -11.31 -73.03 31.51
C ALA A 638 -10.15 -72.41 30.73
N ASN A 639 -9.52 -73.20 29.86
CA ASN A 639 -8.47 -72.69 28.99
C ASN A 639 -9.03 -71.62 28.03
N SER A 640 -8.23 -70.61 27.73
CA SER A 640 -8.56 -69.49 26.87
C SER A 640 -7.81 -69.55 25.53
N THR A 641 -8.42 -69.01 24.49
CA THR A 641 -7.82 -68.85 23.16
C THR A 641 -7.72 -67.38 22.73
N VAL A 642 -7.99 -66.44 23.66
CA VAL A 642 -7.90 -65.01 23.39
C VAL A 642 -6.46 -64.59 23.11
N THR A 643 -6.29 -63.52 22.34
CA THR A 643 -4.98 -63.07 21.84
C THR A 643 -4.44 -61.83 22.53
N THR A 644 -5.20 -61.21 23.44
CA THR A 644 -4.79 -60.02 24.20
C THR A 644 -5.07 -60.19 25.69
N LEU A 645 -4.21 -59.60 26.55
CA LEU A 645 -4.39 -59.67 28.00
C LEU A 645 -5.70 -59.01 28.45
N GLN A 646 -6.11 -57.93 27.78
CA GLN A 646 -7.40 -57.28 28.05
C GLN A 646 -8.58 -58.22 27.80
N ASN A 647 -8.56 -58.99 26.70
CA ASN A 647 -9.63 -59.95 26.40
C ASN A 647 -9.59 -61.16 27.34
N LEU A 648 -8.41 -61.57 27.80
CA LEU A 648 -8.26 -62.57 28.86
C LEU A 648 -8.94 -62.10 30.13
N ILE A 649 -8.61 -60.90 30.61
CA ILE A 649 -9.24 -60.33 31.79
C ILE A 649 -10.76 -60.22 31.61
N ASN A 650 -11.27 -59.71 30.49
CA ASN A 650 -12.72 -59.62 30.24
C ASN A 650 -13.41 -61.01 30.23
N GLN A 651 -12.68 -62.08 29.91
CA GLN A 651 -13.20 -63.44 29.96
C GLN A 651 -13.24 -63.99 31.40
N VAL A 652 -12.27 -63.63 32.23
CA VAL A 652 -12.18 -64.05 33.64
C VAL A 652 -13.00 -63.11 34.55
N PHE A 653 -13.29 -61.89 34.10
CA PHE A 653 -14.15 -60.91 34.75
C PHE A 653 -15.31 -60.57 33.82
N THR A 654 -16.48 -61.19 34.06
CA THR A 654 -17.73 -60.67 33.49
C THR A 654 -18.66 -60.32 34.63
N ASP A 655 -19.22 -59.09 34.57
CA ASP A 655 -20.10 -58.50 35.57
C ASP A 655 -21.51 -59.13 35.58
N ALA A 656 -22.34 -58.64 36.51
CA ALA A 656 -23.58 -59.26 36.99
C ALA A 656 -24.75 -59.40 35.99
N ASN A 657 -24.61 -59.12 34.68
CA ASN A 657 -25.75 -59.03 33.76
C ASN A 657 -25.69 -59.81 32.42
N GLY A 658 -24.78 -60.75 32.19
CA GLY A 658 -24.80 -61.45 30.89
C GLY A 658 -23.88 -62.65 30.76
N ALA A 659 -24.33 -63.79 31.26
CA ALA A 659 -23.65 -65.07 31.12
C ALA A 659 -23.48 -65.51 29.65
N THR A 660 -22.28 -65.94 29.30
CA THR A 660 -22.08 -67.05 28.35
C THR A 660 -21.55 -68.26 29.14
N THR A 661 -22.05 -69.44 28.83
CA THR A 661 -21.57 -70.71 29.38
C THR A 661 -20.07 -70.87 29.18
N GLY A 662 -19.30 -70.87 30.27
CA GLY A 662 -17.85 -71.14 30.26
C GLY A 662 -16.95 -70.15 31.02
N ASN A 663 -17.45 -68.96 31.40
CA ASN A 663 -16.69 -67.96 32.17
C ASN A 663 -16.84 -68.16 33.69
N GLN A 664 -15.78 -67.89 34.45
CA GLN A 664 -15.77 -67.93 35.93
C GLN A 664 -15.83 -66.51 36.47
N GLY A 665 -16.89 -66.12 37.18
CA GLY A 665 -16.96 -64.79 37.80
C GLY A 665 -16.00 -64.68 38.99
N LEU A 666 -14.97 -63.84 38.90
CA LEU A 666 -14.13 -63.46 40.04
C LEU A 666 -14.90 -62.56 41.00
N ALA A 667 -15.04 -62.99 42.25
CA ALA A 667 -15.64 -62.21 43.34
C ALA A 667 -14.61 -61.25 43.98
N VAL A 668 -15.08 -60.36 44.86
CA VAL A 668 -14.21 -59.53 45.70
C VAL A 668 -13.26 -60.42 46.51
N ASN A 669 -11.97 -60.05 46.57
CA ASN A 669 -10.93 -60.80 47.26
C ASN A 669 -10.86 -62.28 46.83
N SER A 670 -10.73 -62.51 45.52
CA SER A 670 -10.63 -63.86 44.94
C SER A 670 -9.59 -63.92 43.82
N ALA A 671 -9.11 -65.12 43.51
CA ALA A 671 -8.14 -65.35 42.45
C ALA A 671 -8.63 -66.41 41.44
N ALA A 672 -8.10 -66.33 40.23
CA ALA A 672 -8.34 -67.29 39.16
C ALA A 672 -7.04 -67.61 38.41
N LEU A 673 -6.83 -68.90 38.15
CA LEU A 673 -5.73 -69.40 37.31
C LEU A 673 -6.27 -69.79 35.94
N VAL A 674 -5.71 -69.24 34.87
CA VAL A 674 -6.21 -69.42 33.50
C VAL A 674 -5.06 -69.70 32.54
N GLN A 675 -5.21 -70.75 31.71
CA GLN A 675 -4.21 -71.11 30.71
C GLN A 675 -4.64 -70.63 29.32
N VAL A 676 -3.84 -69.81 28.66
CA VAL A 676 -4.00 -69.40 27.26
C VAL A 676 -3.19 -70.33 26.37
N THR A 677 -3.84 -70.97 25.39
CA THR A 677 -3.21 -72.06 24.61
C THR A 677 -2.70 -71.65 23.23
N THR A 678 -3.01 -70.44 22.76
CA THR A 678 -2.69 -69.98 21.40
C THR A 678 -2.35 -68.49 21.36
N GLY A 679 -1.60 -68.06 20.33
CA GLY A 679 -1.31 -66.65 20.08
C GLY A 679 -0.13 -66.09 20.87
N ALA A 680 0.12 -64.78 20.72
CA ALA A 680 1.30 -64.11 21.27
C ALA A 680 1.36 -64.09 22.80
N ILE A 681 0.22 -64.24 23.48
CA ILE A 681 0.12 -64.26 24.95
C ILE A 681 -0.03 -65.69 25.51
N ALA A 682 0.25 -66.74 24.73
CA ALA A 682 0.16 -68.12 25.21
C ALA A 682 0.99 -68.31 26.50
N GLY A 683 0.37 -68.89 27.53
CA GLY A 683 0.94 -68.93 28.88
C GLY A 683 -0.12 -69.21 29.95
N THR A 684 0.28 -69.22 31.21
CA THR A 684 -0.68 -69.34 32.32
C THR A 684 -0.67 -68.06 33.13
N TYR A 685 -1.85 -67.57 33.45
CA TYR A 685 -2.02 -66.31 34.14
C TYR A 685 -2.75 -66.52 35.45
N LEU A 686 -2.23 -65.90 36.49
CA LEU A 686 -2.89 -65.74 37.77
C LEU A 686 -3.49 -64.34 37.82
N VAL A 687 -4.80 -64.29 37.94
CA VAL A 687 -5.60 -63.08 38.01
C VAL A 687 -6.12 -62.95 39.42
N ILE A 688 -5.85 -61.83 40.10
CA ILE A 688 -6.23 -61.63 41.50
C ILE A 688 -7.01 -60.32 41.59
N ASN A 689 -8.27 -60.43 42.02
CA ASN A 689 -9.11 -59.29 42.32
C ASN A 689 -8.81 -58.78 43.73
N ASP A 690 -8.65 -57.48 43.86
CA ASP A 690 -8.47 -56.81 45.13
C ASP A 690 -9.76 -56.86 45.98
N SER A 691 -9.78 -56.08 47.07
CA SER A 691 -10.95 -56.01 47.96
C SER A 691 -12.06 -55.06 47.46
N ALA A 692 -11.99 -54.58 46.22
CA ALA A 692 -13.01 -53.80 45.55
C ALA A 692 -13.82 -54.64 44.54
N ALA A 693 -14.98 -54.11 44.16
CA ALA A 693 -15.90 -54.80 43.25
C ALA A 693 -15.59 -54.47 41.79
N GLY A 694 -15.49 -55.53 40.97
CA GLY A 694 -15.18 -55.43 39.54
C GLY A 694 -13.68 -55.27 39.29
N PHE A 695 -13.24 -55.64 38.08
CA PHE A 695 -11.84 -55.52 37.72
C PHE A 695 -11.43 -54.07 37.47
N GLN A 696 -10.35 -53.66 38.12
CA GLN A 696 -9.68 -52.39 37.95
C GLN A 696 -8.29 -52.65 37.41
N SER A 697 -8.10 -52.42 36.11
CA SER A 697 -6.82 -52.69 35.41
C SER A 697 -5.61 -52.01 36.01
N SER A 698 -5.80 -50.91 36.75
CA SER A 698 -4.76 -50.18 37.45
C SER A 698 -4.45 -50.69 38.86
N ASN A 699 -5.29 -51.55 39.43
CA ASN A 699 -5.22 -51.93 40.85
C ASN A 699 -5.09 -53.45 41.06
N ASP A 700 -5.79 -54.25 40.25
CA ASP A 700 -5.76 -55.71 40.34
C ASP A 700 -4.46 -56.31 39.79
N LEU A 701 -4.16 -57.53 40.23
CA LEU A 701 -2.93 -58.22 39.82
C LEU A 701 -3.18 -59.18 38.66
N LEU A 702 -2.30 -59.09 37.66
CA LEU A 702 -2.14 -60.06 36.60
C LEU A 702 -0.68 -60.52 36.59
N ILE A 703 -0.45 -61.78 36.96
CA ILE A 703 0.88 -62.38 36.99
C ILE A 703 0.94 -63.48 35.95
N ASN A 704 1.97 -63.47 35.12
CA ASN A 704 2.25 -64.53 34.17
C ASN A 704 3.13 -65.61 34.83
N ILE A 705 2.67 -66.84 34.87
CA ILE A 705 3.45 -68.00 35.32
C ILE A 705 3.85 -68.78 34.07
N THR A 706 5.09 -68.54 33.64
CA THR A 706 5.62 -69.14 32.41
C THR A 706 6.20 -70.54 32.59
N GLY A 707 6.58 -70.91 33.82
CA GLY A 707 7.00 -72.25 34.15
C GLY A 707 6.32 -72.75 35.41
N PHE A 708 5.70 -73.92 35.31
CA PHE A 708 5.29 -74.71 36.47
C PHE A 708 6.22 -75.90 36.61
N THR A 709 6.68 -76.16 37.82
CA THR A 709 7.23 -77.46 38.18
C THR A 709 6.15 -78.26 38.90
N GLY A 710 5.47 -79.17 38.16
CA GLY A 710 4.34 -79.97 38.64
C GLY A 710 3.18 -80.08 37.65
N THR A 711 2.06 -80.67 38.07
CA THR A 711 0.84 -80.80 37.26
C THR A 711 -0.08 -79.60 37.51
N LEU A 712 -0.51 -78.92 36.43
CA LEU A 712 -1.51 -77.84 36.51
C LEU A 712 -2.77 -78.35 37.24
N PRO A 713 -3.38 -77.57 38.17
CA PRO A 713 -4.55 -78.01 38.91
C PRO A 713 -5.72 -78.43 38.02
N ALA A 714 -6.64 -79.24 38.54
CA ALA A 714 -7.91 -79.52 37.85
C ALA A 714 -8.80 -78.27 37.77
N LEU A 715 -9.76 -78.24 36.85
CA LEU A 715 -10.75 -77.15 36.76
C LEU A 715 -11.57 -77.05 38.06
N GLY A 716 -11.91 -75.83 38.48
CA GLY A 716 -12.67 -75.57 39.71
C GLY A 716 -11.82 -75.12 40.89
N ASN A 717 -12.29 -75.32 42.12
CA ASN A 717 -11.65 -74.75 43.32
C ASN A 717 -10.23 -75.30 43.55
N ILE A 718 -9.29 -74.39 43.78
CA ILE A 718 -7.92 -74.68 44.20
C ILE A 718 -7.81 -74.31 45.69
N PRO A 719 -7.24 -75.16 46.56
CA PRO A 719 -6.93 -74.74 47.92
C PRO A 719 -6.01 -73.51 47.91
N VAL A 720 -6.43 -72.43 48.56
CA VAL A 720 -5.69 -71.15 48.60
C VAL A 720 -4.26 -71.37 49.11
N SER A 721 -4.09 -72.22 50.13
CA SER A 721 -2.80 -72.58 50.71
C SER A 721 -1.82 -73.26 49.75
N ASN A 722 -2.26 -73.70 48.56
CA ASN A 722 -1.35 -74.28 47.57
C ASN A 722 -0.49 -73.22 46.89
N PHE A 723 -0.99 -71.99 46.77
CA PHE A 723 -0.36 -70.89 46.05
C PHE A 723 -0.08 -69.66 46.91
N PHE A 724 -0.83 -69.44 47.99
CA PHE A 724 -0.73 -68.21 48.79
C PHE A 724 -0.29 -68.52 50.24
N VAL A 725 0.38 -67.54 50.87
CA VAL A 725 0.78 -67.57 52.30
C VAL A 725 -0.37 -67.11 53.20
#